data_AF-A0A2A2W491-F1
#
_entry.id   AF-A0A2A2W491-F1
#
_cell.length_a   1.000
_cell.length_b   1.000
_cell.length_c   1.000
_cell.angle_alpha   90.00
_cell.angle_beta   90.00
_cell.angle_gamma   90.00
#
_symmetry.space_group_name_H-M   'P 1'
#
loop_
_entity.id
_entity.type
_entity.pdbx_description
1 polymer ?
#
loop_
_entity_poly.entity_id
_entity_poly.type
_entity_poly.pdbx_seq_one_letter_code
_entity_poly.pdbx_strand_id
1 'polypeptide(L)'
;MESLEDRRLLVATISVTAETPVAIPEDPLKRIVYSMTRDETDDFLTVKFELSGDALYDVDYTAREVENDTIFFPDEPPATGPVTATATFYPGESTVELSVKPIRDNLIERDENIVVTIVAADEFGPVYGAAAHFVTRRQTDYYVVDDENRLATVDVETGCVHVLGTIAAAQTITDIAFTDDGDLIALTADRLYEVHPDQISAGVIASSFINFHGIPSANALIDSRDGDFGSESGDLFAVGANFLDLKRLDLEKSGNLLVLHNVTTVFDIDGALAARLLASDYKSSGDLDYLSAGHLVLSARRPSESFDSLIEIQTPGTGGTIENAPKPAQDPGENFIDVFGLALDGNDSFAFAGHTLLSVNQFTRDASRELEMTGRPYLVGTMASAVGTIIGDPADPPVVTLNTLRSDPGNLPHGTQPTSWIRQRSQLRDIVIELGASIPSIPAGGMVLTNLGVTGFETPVQIALRNDQVIFEPGSTTITIQLDQGQLPDGRYRLVLSPAVTSGPQFTWTGDRINRFFVLKGDWNGNARVDLLDFATFAYWFGNSTSLAPPYVDLNHSGIVDISDFAPFQNQYADLVSLPGAPDPVTPDLVSKTELDRALTSVLNPLNVNGRDQVSPLDALNVINRLASGFPTATDWRFDVNRDGDITPRDALHVLNFLALQSPPPPASQLPASQSPERLSAVTSSVAVPSPLLNQDDDEDRLRSETVDEWFAALGGVRTAV
;
A
#
# COMPACT_ATOMS: atom_id res chain seq x y z
N MET A 1 38.25 -11.01 -28.77
CA MET A 1 37.64 -12.33 -28.48
C MET A 1 37.63 -12.44 -26.97
N GLU A 2 36.74 -11.65 -26.39
CA GLU A 2 36.45 -11.54 -24.96
C GLU A 2 34.99 -11.04 -24.91
N SER A 3 34.21 -11.58 -23.98
CA SER A 3 32.86 -11.16 -23.59
C SER A 3 31.69 -11.46 -24.55
N LEU A 4 31.30 -12.73 -24.61
CA LEU A 4 29.89 -13.16 -24.66
C LEU A 4 29.54 -14.09 -23.47
N GLU A 5 30.47 -14.27 -22.52
CA GLU A 5 30.30 -15.10 -21.32
C GLU A 5 29.89 -14.31 -20.07
N ASP A 6 29.81 -12.99 -20.12
CA ASP A 6 29.00 -12.24 -19.16
C ASP A 6 27.52 -12.35 -19.58
N ARG A 7 26.99 -13.57 -19.47
CA ARG A 7 25.58 -13.75 -19.16
C ARG A 7 25.37 -12.97 -17.87
N ARG A 8 24.73 -11.80 -17.94
CA ARG A 8 24.11 -11.18 -16.76
C ARG A 8 23.27 -12.28 -16.12
N LEU A 9 23.77 -12.89 -15.06
CA LEU A 9 22.91 -13.40 -14.01
C LEU A 9 22.08 -12.18 -13.60
N LEU A 10 20.82 -12.13 -14.05
CA LEU A 10 19.87 -11.21 -13.47
C LEU A 10 19.74 -11.63 -12.01
N VAL A 11 20.32 -10.81 -11.16
CA VAL A 11 20.27 -10.95 -9.72
C VAL A 11 18.95 -10.34 -9.30
N ALA A 12 17.98 -11.18 -8.91
CA ALA A 12 16.75 -10.70 -8.32
C ALA A 12 16.99 -10.28 -6.86
N THR A 13 16.48 -9.11 -6.50
CA THR A 13 16.44 -8.62 -5.12
C THR A 13 15.11 -9.03 -4.48
N ILE A 14 15.16 -9.66 -3.31
CA ILE A 14 13.97 -9.98 -2.52
C ILE A 14 13.84 -9.00 -1.36
N SER A 15 12.65 -8.44 -1.21
CA SER A 15 12.23 -7.68 -0.04
C SER A 15 11.24 -8.50 0.78
N VAL A 16 11.26 -8.37 2.11
CA VAL A 16 10.30 -9.02 3.00
C VAL A 16 9.60 -7.94 3.80
N THR A 17 8.27 -7.96 3.80
CA THR A 17 7.41 -7.02 4.52
C THR A 17 6.36 -7.80 5.33
N ALA A 18 5.75 -7.20 6.35
CA ALA A 18 4.70 -7.82 7.14
C ALA A 18 3.49 -6.89 7.28
N GLU A 19 2.29 -7.45 7.37
CA GLU A 19 1.03 -6.71 7.52
C GLU A 19 0.94 -6.00 8.89
N THR A 20 0.64 -4.70 8.90
CA THR A 20 0.47 -3.88 10.11
C THR A 20 -1.00 -3.78 10.56
N PRO A 21 -1.30 -3.74 11.88
CA PRO A 21 -0.38 -3.89 13.01
C PRO A 21 0.07 -5.35 13.21
N VAL A 22 1.37 -5.54 13.46
CA VAL A 22 2.00 -6.88 13.51
C VAL A 22 1.97 -7.54 14.90
N ALA A 23 1.45 -6.85 15.92
CA ALA A 23 1.31 -7.40 17.27
C ALA A 23 -0.01 -8.20 17.38
N ILE A 24 0.10 -9.51 17.54
CA ILE A 24 -1.05 -10.42 17.63
C ILE A 24 -1.04 -11.12 18.99
N PRO A 25 -2.09 -10.97 19.82
CA PRO A 25 -2.22 -11.71 21.08
C PRO A 25 -2.21 -13.23 20.86
N GLU A 26 -1.80 -13.99 21.87
CA GLU A 26 -1.78 -15.48 21.90
C GLU A 26 -3.18 -16.13 21.71
N ASP A 27 -4.26 -15.35 21.53
CA ASP A 27 -5.65 -15.80 21.31
C ASP A 27 -6.44 -14.74 20.48
N PRO A 28 -7.35 -15.08 19.55
CA PRO A 28 -7.35 -16.07 18.45
C PRO A 28 -7.71 -15.43 17.07
N LEU A 29 -7.87 -16.26 16.02
CA LEU A 29 -8.32 -15.94 14.63
C LEU A 29 -7.40 -15.10 13.73
N LYS A 30 -6.57 -14.21 14.28
CA LYS A 30 -5.65 -13.38 13.51
C LYS A 30 -4.33 -14.11 13.21
N ARG A 31 -3.68 -13.73 12.11
CA ARG A 31 -2.40 -14.26 11.63
C ARG A 31 -1.53 -13.10 11.15
N ILE A 32 -0.21 -13.22 11.26
CA ILE A 32 0.74 -12.30 10.65
C ILE A 32 0.95 -12.77 9.22
N VAL A 33 0.75 -11.89 8.25
CA VAL A 33 1.09 -12.18 6.84
C VAL A 33 2.40 -11.48 6.50
N TYR A 34 3.36 -12.26 6.05
CA TYR A 34 4.63 -11.82 5.52
C TYR A 34 4.59 -11.87 4.00
N SER A 35 4.83 -10.74 3.35
CA SER A 35 4.91 -10.66 1.90
C SER A 35 6.38 -10.57 1.48
N MET A 36 6.87 -11.60 0.81
CA MET A 36 8.17 -11.63 0.15
C MET A 36 7.98 -11.14 -1.29
N THR A 37 8.61 -10.02 -1.67
CA THR A 37 8.43 -9.37 -2.98
C THR A 37 9.75 -9.26 -3.73
N ARG A 38 9.76 -9.65 -5.00
CA ARG A 38 10.92 -9.56 -5.90
C ARG A 38 10.81 -8.42 -6.91
N ASP A 39 11.94 -7.87 -7.34
CA ASP A 39 12.06 -6.79 -8.33
C ASP A 39 12.00 -7.28 -9.79
N GLU A 40 12.54 -8.47 -10.07
CA GLU A 40 12.53 -9.11 -11.39
C GLU A 40 11.56 -10.29 -11.44
N THR A 41 10.61 -10.26 -12.39
CA THR A 41 9.52 -11.25 -12.46
C THR A 41 9.58 -12.16 -13.69
N ASP A 42 10.51 -11.92 -14.61
CA ASP A 42 10.55 -12.59 -15.92
C ASP A 42 10.79 -14.10 -15.83
N ASP A 43 11.61 -14.52 -14.86
CA ASP A 43 12.04 -15.91 -14.70
C ASP A 43 11.46 -16.55 -13.43
N PHE A 44 11.57 -17.88 -13.36
CA PHE A 44 11.30 -18.62 -12.13
C PHE A 44 12.40 -18.38 -11.09
N LEU A 45 12.04 -18.21 -9.81
CA LEU A 45 13.00 -17.98 -8.73
C LEU A 45 12.59 -18.74 -7.47
N THR A 46 13.44 -19.66 -7.01
CA THR A 46 13.31 -20.27 -5.67
C THR A 46 14.32 -19.64 -4.73
N VAL A 47 13.84 -19.18 -3.58
CA VAL A 47 14.67 -18.60 -2.52
C VAL A 47 14.53 -19.40 -1.24
N LYS A 48 15.62 -19.45 -0.49
CA LYS A 48 15.66 -20.07 0.83
C LYS A 48 15.46 -18.98 1.89
N PHE A 49 14.65 -19.25 2.89
CA PHE A 49 14.44 -18.34 4.01
C PHE A 49 14.43 -19.09 5.35
N GLU A 50 14.67 -18.35 6.42
CA GLU A 50 14.68 -18.86 7.79
C GLU A 50 13.68 -18.08 8.65
N LEU A 51 12.89 -18.82 9.42
CA LEU A 51 12.11 -18.32 10.55
C LEU A 51 12.96 -18.47 11.80
N SER A 52 13.26 -17.35 12.45
CA SER A 52 14.08 -17.27 13.66
C SER A 52 13.39 -16.37 14.70
N GLY A 53 14.03 -16.09 15.83
CA GLY A 53 13.44 -15.29 16.91
C GLY A 53 13.42 -16.07 18.23
N ASP A 54 12.68 -15.53 19.18
CA ASP A 54 12.53 -16.08 20.53
C ASP A 54 11.37 -17.08 20.59
N ALA A 55 10.38 -16.98 19.69
CA ALA A 55 9.28 -17.93 19.58
C ALA A 55 9.72 -19.25 18.92
N LEU A 56 9.21 -20.38 19.40
CA LEU A 56 9.48 -21.73 18.92
C LEU A 56 8.39 -22.24 17.98
N TYR A 57 8.81 -22.80 16.83
CA TYR A 57 7.91 -23.38 15.84
C TYR A 57 7.21 -24.64 16.37
N ASP A 58 5.91 -24.75 16.13
CA ASP A 58 5.00 -25.81 16.60
C ASP A 58 4.82 -25.89 18.15
N VAL A 59 5.34 -24.90 18.87
CA VAL A 59 5.09 -24.65 20.30
C VAL A 59 4.33 -23.34 20.46
N ASP A 60 4.93 -22.24 20.00
CA ASP A 60 4.41 -20.86 20.17
C ASP A 60 3.70 -20.36 18.90
N TYR A 61 4.06 -20.91 17.73
CA TYR A 61 3.41 -20.57 16.46
C TYR A 61 3.42 -21.71 15.44
N THR A 62 2.49 -21.64 14.49
CA THR A 62 2.51 -22.40 13.23
C THR A 62 2.71 -21.46 12.06
N ALA A 63 3.38 -21.91 10.99
CA ALA A 63 3.52 -21.13 9.77
C ALA A 63 3.06 -21.96 8.57
N ARG A 64 2.34 -21.33 7.65
CA ARG A 64 1.87 -21.92 6.40
C ARG A 64 1.75 -20.85 5.34
N GLU A 65 1.71 -21.26 4.10
CA GLU A 65 1.38 -20.38 2.99
C GLU A 65 -0.03 -19.81 3.07
N VAL A 66 -0.23 -18.63 2.50
CA VAL A 66 -1.56 -18.04 2.30
C VAL A 66 -2.24 -18.64 1.06
N GLU A 67 -1.57 -18.68 -0.10
CA GLU A 67 -2.10 -19.15 -1.39
C GLU A 67 -0.98 -19.67 -2.30
N ASN A 68 -1.21 -20.79 -3.03
CA ASN A 68 -0.50 -21.29 -4.24
C ASN A 68 0.59 -22.39 -4.13
N ASP A 69 0.74 -23.10 -3.01
CA ASP A 69 1.76 -24.16 -2.83
C ASP A 69 3.20 -23.74 -3.25
N THR A 70 3.55 -22.48 -3.03
CA THR A 70 4.84 -21.82 -3.25
C THR A 70 5.79 -21.88 -2.04
N ILE A 71 5.29 -22.18 -0.84
CA ILE A 71 6.11 -22.27 0.38
C ILE A 71 6.24 -23.72 0.85
N PHE A 72 7.48 -24.21 0.94
CA PHE A 72 7.79 -25.56 1.38
C PHE A 72 8.60 -25.56 2.67
N PHE A 73 8.02 -26.17 3.71
CA PHE A 73 8.68 -26.49 4.97
C PHE A 73 9.27 -27.89 4.94
N PRO A 74 10.33 -28.17 5.73
CA PRO A 74 10.87 -29.52 5.86
C PRO A 74 9.88 -30.42 6.59
N ASP A 75 9.83 -31.70 6.20
CA ASP A 75 8.94 -32.71 6.82
C ASP A 75 9.18 -32.88 8.33
N GLU A 76 10.42 -32.65 8.78
CA GLU A 76 10.83 -32.69 10.19
C GLU A 76 11.59 -31.40 10.56
N PRO A 77 10.89 -30.33 10.98
CA PRO A 77 11.54 -29.10 11.45
C PRO A 77 12.33 -29.35 12.74
N PRO A 78 13.40 -28.57 13.01
CA PRO A 78 14.20 -28.74 14.22
C PRO A 78 13.37 -28.41 15.47
N ALA A 79 13.51 -29.22 16.52
CA ALA A 79 12.80 -29.02 17.78
C ALA A 79 13.21 -27.74 18.55
N THR A 80 14.34 -27.14 18.19
CA THR A 80 14.84 -25.87 18.73
C THR A 80 15.69 -25.16 17.68
N GLY A 81 15.60 -23.84 17.59
CA GLY A 81 16.38 -23.03 16.65
C GLY A 81 15.62 -22.66 15.37
N PRO A 82 16.29 -22.04 14.39
CA PRO A 82 15.61 -21.50 13.21
C PRO A 82 15.04 -22.60 12.31
N VAL A 83 13.85 -22.37 11.77
CA VAL A 83 13.20 -23.24 10.78
C VAL A 83 13.51 -22.72 9.39
N THR A 84 14.17 -23.54 8.59
CA THR A 84 14.55 -23.22 7.22
C THR A 84 13.50 -23.73 6.23
N ALA A 85 13.01 -22.87 5.33
CA ALA A 85 12.03 -23.19 4.31
C ALA A 85 12.44 -22.60 2.95
N THR A 86 11.69 -22.94 1.89
CA THR A 86 11.87 -22.36 0.56
C THR A 86 10.59 -21.70 0.07
N ALA A 87 10.73 -20.54 -0.58
CA ALA A 87 9.66 -19.84 -1.28
C ALA A 87 9.95 -19.85 -2.79
N THR A 88 8.94 -20.15 -3.59
CA THR A 88 9.04 -20.23 -5.04
C THR A 88 8.19 -19.15 -5.70
N PHE A 89 8.82 -18.32 -6.52
CA PHE A 89 8.17 -17.34 -7.37
C PHE A 89 8.07 -17.86 -8.80
N TYR A 90 6.86 -17.97 -9.33
CA TYR A 90 6.62 -18.31 -10.73
C TYR A 90 6.79 -17.09 -11.66
N PRO A 91 7.10 -17.27 -12.96
CA PRO A 91 7.19 -16.15 -13.91
C PRO A 91 5.93 -15.25 -13.87
N GLY A 92 6.14 -13.94 -13.75
CA GLY A 92 5.08 -12.93 -13.59
C GLY A 92 4.59 -12.74 -12.14
N GLU A 93 4.97 -13.59 -11.20
CA GLU A 93 4.65 -13.46 -9.78
C GLU A 93 5.68 -12.56 -9.10
N SER A 94 5.24 -11.43 -8.55
CA SER A 94 6.12 -10.52 -7.82
C SER A 94 6.14 -10.80 -6.32
N THR A 95 5.14 -11.49 -5.76
CA THR A 95 4.93 -11.57 -4.31
C THR A 95 4.48 -12.97 -3.89
N VAL A 96 5.09 -13.50 -2.83
CA VAL A 96 4.70 -14.75 -2.14
C VAL A 96 4.38 -14.43 -0.69
N GLU A 97 3.28 -14.99 -0.16
CA GLU A 97 2.79 -14.67 1.19
C GLU A 97 2.88 -15.85 2.18
N LEU A 98 3.56 -15.61 3.30
CA LEU A 98 3.68 -16.53 4.43
C LEU A 98 2.76 -16.09 5.58
N SER A 99 1.83 -16.96 5.99
CA SER A 99 0.98 -16.75 7.17
C SER A 99 1.58 -17.43 8.40
N VAL A 100 1.88 -16.64 9.43
CA VAL A 100 2.30 -17.09 10.75
C VAL A 100 1.15 -16.91 11.75
N LYS A 101 0.81 -17.96 12.49
CA LYS A 101 -0.30 -17.98 13.43
C LYS A 101 0.19 -18.40 14.82
N PRO A 102 0.02 -17.56 15.87
CA PRO A 102 0.30 -17.95 17.24
C PRO A 102 -0.50 -19.17 17.68
N ILE A 103 0.11 -20.00 18.52
CA ILE A 103 -0.52 -21.13 19.19
C ILE A 103 -0.86 -20.69 20.61
N ARG A 104 -2.09 -20.94 21.03
CA ARG A 104 -2.49 -20.72 22.41
C ARG A 104 -2.05 -21.91 23.25
N ASP A 105 -1.40 -21.65 24.37
CA ASP A 105 -1.17 -22.66 25.39
C ASP A 105 -1.58 -22.18 26.80
N ASN A 106 -1.04 -22.81 27.86
CA ASN A 106 -1.34 -22.46 29.26
C ASN A 106 -0.12 -21.92 30.03
N LEU A 107 1.00 -21.73 29.36
CA LEU A 107 2.16 -21.06 29.92
C LEU A 107 1.89 -19.54 29.86
N ILE A 108 2.36 -18.83 30.88
CA ILE A 108 2.35 -17.37 30.86
C ILE A 108 3.75 -16.97 30.46
N GLU A 109 3.87 -16.43 29.26
CA GLU A 109 5.12 -16.05 28.64
C GLU A 109 5.15 -14.54 28.42
N ARG A 110 6.33 -14.04 28.06
CA ARG A 110 6.50 -12.65 27.62
C ARG A 110 6.21 -12.59 26.12
N ASP A 111 5.92 -11.40 25.58
CA ASP A 111 5.80 -11.24 24.12
C ASP A 111 7.06 -11.75 23.40
N GLU A 112 6.86 -12.60 22.39
CA GLU A 112 7.92 -13.25 21.62
C GLU A 112 7.96 -12.72 20.19
N ASN A 113 9.13 -12.84 19.54
CA ASN A 113 9.31 -12.40 18.15
C ASN A 113 9.55 -13.58 17.20
N ILE A 114 9.17 -13.38 15.94
CA ILE A 114 9.40 -14.29 14.82
C ILE A 114 10.01 -13.47 13.71
N VAL A 115 11.18 -13.82 13.19
CA VAL A 115 11.97 -13.06 12.19
C VAL A 115 12.09 -13.89 10.93
N VAL A 116 11.69 -13.33 9.77
CA VAL A 116 11.84 -13.97 8.46
C VAL A 116 13.07 -13.39 7.75
N THR A 117 14.04 -14.25 7.48
CA THR A 117 15.31 -13.86 6.84
C THR A 117 15.53 -14.62 5.54
N ILE A 118 15.78 -13.91 4.45
CA ILE A 118 16.24 -14.54 3.20
C ILE A 118 17.71 -14.96 3.37
N VAL A 119 18.02 -16.22 3.08
CA VAL A 119 19.37 -16.77 3.19
C VAL A 119 19.90 -17.19 1.83
N ALA A 120 21.18 -16.93 1.60
CA ALA A 120 21.86 -17.42 0.40
C ALA A 120 21.94 -18.96 0.43
N ALA A 121 21.73 -19.60 -0.71
CA ALA A 121 22.04 -21.01 -0.87
C ALA A 121 22.96 -21.20 -2.08
N ASP A 122 23.98 -22.05 -1.91
CA ASP A 122 24.96 -22.36 -2.96
C ASP A 122 24.32 -22.95 -4.23
N GLU A 123 23.10 -23.47 -4.10
CA GLU A 123 22.34 -24.16 -5.16
C GLU A 123 21.49 -23.21 -6.03
N PHE A 124 21.23 -21.96 -5.61
CA PHE A 124 20.24 -21.06 -6.26
C PHE A 124 20.82 -19.80 -6.90
N GLY A 125 22.15 -19.64 -6.92
CA GLY A 125 22.82 -18.42 -7.39
C GLY A 125 22.74 -17.27 -6.37
N PRO A 126 23.41 -16.13 -6.63
CA PRO A 126 23.41 -15.00 -5.70
C PRO A 126 22.02 -14.34 -5.64
N VAL A 127 21.30 -14.55 -4.53
CA VAL A 127 20.07 -13.85 -4.16
C VAL A 127 20.44 -12.80 -3.10
N TYR A 128 20.03 -11.55 -3.31
CA TYR A 128 20.18 -10.50 -2.30
C TYR A 128 18.81 -10.25 -1.68
N GLY A 129 18.69 -10.48 -0.38
CA GLY A 129 17.43 -10.36 0.33
C GLY A 129 17.53 -9.42 1.53
N ALA A 130 16.43 -8.71 1.82
CA ALA A 130 16.24 -8.03 3.09
C ALA A 130 15.73 -9.03 4.15
N ALA A 131 16.18 -8.91 5.40
CA ALA A 131 15.59 -9.62 6.53
C ALA A 131 14.46 -8.77 7.11
N ALA A 132 13.28 -9.36 7.32
CA ALA A 132 12.26 -8.75 8.18
C ALA A 132 12.63 -9.05 9.64
N HIS A 133 13.45 -8.19 10.23
CA HIS A 133 13.79 -8.25 11.64
C HIS A 133 12.74 -7.50 12.47
N PHE A 134 12.01 -8.25 13.30
CA PHE A 134 11.16 -7.68 14.34
C PHE A 134 12.05 -7.35 15.52
N VAL A 135 12.38 -6.08 15.59
CA VAL A 135 12.19 -5.43 16.86
C VAL A 135 10.68 -5.31 17.01
N THR A 136 10.12 -5.65 18.16
CA THR A 136 8.84 -5.08 18.61
C THR A 136 9.01 -3.55 18.60
N ARG A 137 8.95 -2.93 17.42
CA ARG A 137 8.73 -1.50 17.36
C ARG A 137 7.30 -1.35 17.82
N ARG A 138 7.15 -0.95 19.08
CA ARG A 138 5.97 -0.21 19.51
C ARG A 138 5.60 0.68 18.33
N GLN A 139 4.34 0.64 17.93
CA GLN A 139 3.74 1.80 17.31
C GLN A 139 4.01 2.94 18.29
N THR A 140 5.09 3.69 18.07
CA THR A 140 5.44 4.81 18.94
C THR A 140 4.50 5.91 18.50
N ASP A 141 3.26 5.83 18.97
CA ASP A 141 2.38 6.97 18.96
C ASP A 141 3.09 8.03 19.82
N TYR A 142 3.66 9.06 19.17
CA TYR A 142 4.28 10.15 19.90
C TYR A 142 3.18 11.02 20.47
N TYR A 143 3.22 11.27 21.77
CA TYR A 143 2.27 12.16 22.39
C TYR A 143 2.76 13.59 22.25
N VAL A 144 1.86 14.48 21.85
CA VAL A 144 2.12 15.92 21.79
C VAL A 144 1.01 16.66 22.52
N VAL A 145 1.37 17.77 23.15
CA VAL A 145 0.42 18.67 23.81
C VAL A 145 0.61 20.08 23.28
N ASP A 146 -0.49 20.82 23.10
CA ASP A 146 -0.44 22.22 22.71
C ASP A 146 -0.71 23.18 23.88
N ASP A 147 -0.67 24.48 23.61
CA ASP A 147 -0.86 25.56 24.59
C ASP A 147 -2.31 25.66 25.13
N GLU A 148 -3.22 24.89 24.53
CA GLU A 148 -4.62 24.74 24.92
C GLU A 148 -4.83 23.44 25.72
N ASN A 149 -3.75 22.74 26.08
CA ASN A 149 -3.73 21.46 26.78
C ASN A 149 -4.36 20.30 26.00
N ARG A 150 -4.46 20.39 24.68
CA ARG A 150 -4.97 19.28 23.87
C ARG A 150 -3.86 18.25 23.66
N LEU A 151 -4.11 17.03 24.11
CA LEU A 151 -3.24 15.88 23.89
C LEU A 151 -3.59 15.24 22.55
N ALA A 152 -2.59 14.89 21.77
CA ALA A 152 -2.74 14.15 20.52
C ALA A 152 -1.67 13.07 20.40
N THR A 153 -1.96 12.05 19.61
CA THR A 153 -0.95 11.10 19.11
C THR A 153 -0.52 11.50 17.72
N VAL A 154 0.77 11.31 17.40
CA VAL A 154 1.33 11.54 16.07
C VAL A 154 1.77 10.21 15.49
N ASP A 155 1.17 9.85 14.36
CA ASP A 155 1.66 8.77 13.52
C ASP A 155 2.88 9.29 12.75
N VAL A 156 4.05 8.75 13.04
CA VAL A 156 5.32 9.23 12.47
C VAL A 156 5.54 8.84 11.02
N GLU A 157 4.81 7.84 10.50
CA GLU A 157 4.92 7.43 9.10
C GLU A 157 4.11 8.36 8.20
N THR A 158 2.94 8.76 8.67
CA THR A 158 1.99 9.57 7.90
C THR A 158 2.06 11.05 8.25
N GLY A 159 2.61 11.41 9.41
CA GLY A 159 2.54 12.76 9.98
C GLY A 159 1.14 13.15 10.44
N CYS A 160 0.20 12.21 10.47
CA CYS A 160 -1.17 12.47 10.92
C CYS A 160 -1.18 12.68 12.43
N VAL A 161 -1.87 13.74 12.86
CA VAL A 161 -2.07 14.07 14.28
C VAL A 161 -3.51 13.70 14.65
N HIS A 162 -3.67 12.81 15.61
CA HIS A 162 -4.97 12.39 16.13
C HIS A 162 -5.18 12.97 17.53
N VAL A 163 -6.03 13.99 17.63
CA VAL A 163 -6.32 14.66 18.91
C VAL A 163 -7.18 13.75 19.79
N LEU A 164 -6.68 13.40 20.97
CA LEU A 164 -7.36 12.56 21.95
C LEU A 164 -8.38 13.37 22.77
N GLY A 165 -8.01 14.60 23.15
CA GLY A 165 -8.85 15.46 23.98
C GLY A 165 -8.05 16.52 24.74
N THR A 166 -8.72 17.28 25.61
CA THR A 166 -8.09 18.33 26.44
C THR A 166 -7.79 17.79 27.83
N ILE A 167 -6.54 17.87 28.27
CA ILE A 167 -6.11 17.46 29.62
C ILE A 167 -6.74 18.39 30.66
N ALA A 168 -7.34 17.82 31.70
CA ALA A 168 -8.00 18.54 32.80
C ALA A 168 -7.02 19.22 33.78
N ALA A 169 -6.10 20.05 33.29
CA ALA A 169 -5.14 20.79 34.10
C ALA A 169 -5.61 22.24 34.41
N ALA A 170 -5.23 22.77 35.57
CA ALA A 170 -5.61 24.13 35.98
C ALA A 170 -4.77 25.23 35.33
N GLN A 171 -3.68 24.87 34.64
CA GLN A 171 -2.74 25.77 33.97
C GLN A 171 -2.33 25.15 32.64
N THR A 172 -1.73 25.97 31.76
CA THR A 172 -1.12 25.49 30.52
C THR A 172 0.01 24.51 30.83
N ILE A 173 -0.05 23.35 30.17
CA ILE A 173 0.97 22.32 30.20
C ILE A 173 2.17 22.84 29.42
N THR A 174 3.33 22.78 30.06
CA THR A 174 4.58 23.25 29.49
C THR A 174 5.40 22.11 28.90
N ASP A 175 5.23 20.89 29.41
CA ASP A 175 5.87 19.69 28.87
C ASP A 175 5.17 18.40 29.34
N ILE A 176 5.45 17.27 28.69
CA ILE A 176 4.98 15.93 29.05
C ILE A 176 6.10 14.89 28.96
N ALA A 177 6.07 13.89 29.83
CA ALA A 177 7.00 12.75 29.76
C ALA A 177 6.31 11.47 30.23
N PHE A 178 6.75 10.33 29.73
CA PHE A 178 6.38 9.03 30.29
C PHE A 178 7.37 8.64 31.37
N THR A 179 6.91 8.00 32.43
CA THR A 179 7.81 7.25 33.33
C THR A 179 8.19 5.91 32.71
N ASP A 180 9.23 5.26 33.23
CA ASP A 180 9.60 3.88 32.91
C ASP A 180 8.43 2.88 33.08
N ASP A 181 7.54 3.16 34.03
CA ASP A 181 6.32 2.39 34.31
C ASP A 181 5.21 2.60 33.26
N GLY A 182 5.37 3.57 32.37
CA GLY A 182 4.41 3.92 31.32
C GLY A 182 3.35 4.95 31.73
N ASP A 183 3.50 5.61 32.88
CA ASP A 183 2.56 6.65 33.32
C ASP A 183 2.88 7.97 32.60
N LEU A 184 1.87 8.62 31.99
CA LEU A 184 2.05 9.91 31.33
C LEU A 184 1.97 11.04 32.36
N ILE A 185 3.04 11.82 32.47
CA ILE A 185 3.15 12.93 33.40
C ILE A 185 3.14 14.25 32.64
N ALA A 186 2.34 15.20 33.10
CA ALA A 186 2.28 16.56 32.55
C ALA A 186 2.84 17.58 33.55
N LEU A 187 3.72 18.43 33.04
CA LEU A 187 4.34 19.55 33.74
C LEU A 187 3.60 20.85 33.42
N THR A 188 3.49 21.72 34.40
CA THR A 188 3.10 23.13 34.20
C THR A 188 4.15 24.01 34.86
N ALA A 189 3.95 25.33 34.88
CA ALA A 189 4.91 26.26 35.48
C ALA A 189 5.23 25.99 36.97
N ASP A 190 4.27 25.44 37.75
CA ASP A 190 4.44 25.16 39.19
C ASP A 190 3.77 23.87 39.73
N ARG A 191 3.12 23.07 38.86
CA ARG A 191 2.37 21.86 39.23
C ARG A 191 2.70 20.67 38.34
N LEU A 192 2.56 19.48 38.92
CA LEU A 192 2.72 18.19 38.25
C LEU A 192 1.40 17.41 38.25
N TYR A 193 1.07 16.75 37.14
CA TYR A 193 -0.14 15.95 36.97
C TYR A 193 0.20 14.58 36.38
N GLU A 194 -0.53 13.56 36.81
CA GLU A 194 -0.63 12.28 36.11
C GLU A 194 -1.81 12.37 35.13
N VAL A 195 -1.57 12.10 33.86
CA VAL A 195 -2.57 12.13 32.79
C VAL A 195 -3.03 10.70 32.52
N HIS A 196 -4.33 10.53 32.30
CA HIS A 196 -4.96 9.23 32.03
C HIS A 196 -5.55 9.24 30.60
N PRO A 197 -4.75 9.06 29.53
CA PRO A 197 -5.20 9.14 28.15
C PRO A 197 -6.32 8.16 27.78
N ASP A 198 -6.46 7.08 28.54
CA ASP A 198 -7.51 6.07 28.43
C ASP A 198 -8.85 6.51 29.05
N GLN A 199 -8.84 7.56 29.87
CA GLN A 199 -10.01 8.08 30.59
C GLN A 199 -10.52 9.38 29.97
N ILE A 200 -11.23 9.25 28.85
CA ILE A 200 -11.78 10.39 28.10
C ILE A 200 -13.30 10.48 28.32
N SER A 201 -13.78 11.66 28.74
CA SER A 201 -15.21 11.94 28.88
C SER A 201 -15.54 13.29 28.27
N ALA A 202 -16.37 13.29 27.22
CA ALA A 202 -16.79 14.50 26.50
C ALA A 202 -15.60 15.35 25.99
N GLY A 203 -14.57 14.68 25.45
CA GLY A 203 -13.36 15.33 24.91
C GLY A 203 -12.39 15.85 25.98
N VAL A 204 -12.66 15.58 27.27
CA VAL A 204 -11.76 15.92 28.37
C VAL A 204 -11.04 14.66 28.85
N ILE A 205 -9.71 14.74 28.91
CA ILE A 205 -8.84 13.67 29.41
C ILE A 205 -8.67 13.87 30.92
N ALA A 206 -8.99 12.83 31.69
CA ALA A 206 -8.82 12.88 33.13
C ALA A 206 -7.34 13.07 33.49
N SER A 207 -7.09 13.89 34.50
CA SER A 207 -5.78 14.03 35.11
C SER A 207 -5.88 14.13 36.63
N SER A 208 -4.89 13.59 37.31
CA SER A 208 -4.75 13.62 38.76
C SER A 208 -3.67 14.61 39.12
N PHE A 209 -4.00 15.63 39.91
CA PHE A 209 -3.00 16.55 40.44
C PHE A 209 -2.12 15.81 41.46
N ILE A 210 -0.81 15.73 41.20
CA ILE A 210 0.15 15.05 42.07
C ILE A 210 0.55 16.01 43.20
N ASN A 211 1.27 17.10 42.86
CA ASN A 211 1.71 18.10 43.83
C ASN A 211 2.26 19.36 43.15
N PHE A 212 2.60 20.37 43.95
CA PHE A 212 3.47 21.48 43.52
C PHE A 212 4.93 21.02 43.54
N HIS A 213 5.66 21.21 42.43
CA HIS A 213 7.07 20.80 42.35
C HIS A 213 8.05 21.89 42.79
N GLY A 214 7.62 23.15 42.89
CA GLY A 214 8.46 24.26 43.40
C GLY A 214 9.62 24.68 42.49
N ILE A 215 9.64 24.20 41.24
CA ILE A 215 10.62 24.59 40.21
C ILE A 215 10.09 25.85 39.51
N PRO A 216 10.77 27.00 39.58
CA PRO A 216 10.22 28.24 39.04
C PRO A 216 10.10 28.21 37.50
N SER A 217 8.88 28.33 36.99
CA SER A 217 8.61 28.36 35.54
C SER A 217 9.13 27.12 34.81
N ALA A 218 8.82 25.94 35.35
CA ALA A 218 9.25 24.67 34.77
C ALA A 218 8.68 24.48 33.35
N ASN A 219 9.53 24.07 32.42
CA ASN A 219 9.16 23.94 31.01
C ASN A 219 9.86 22.83 30.25
N ALA A 220 10.73 22.04 30.89
CA ALA A 220 11.31 20.85 30.29
C ALA A 220 11.19 19.70 31.30
N LEU A 221 10.81 18.52 30.83
CA LEU A 221 10.54 17.31 31.60
C LEU A 221 11.02 16.08 30.82
N ILE A 222 11.64 15.14 31.52
CA ILE A 222 12.01 13.84 30.93
C ILE A 222 11.94 12.77 32.01
N ASP A 223 11.72 11.52 31.58
CA ASP A 223 11.96 10.36 32.41
C ASP A 223 13.42 10.31 32.87
N SER A 224 13.68 9.88 34.11
CA SER A 224 15.05 9.63 34.54
C SER A 224 15.41 8.16 34.32
N ARG A 225 16.60 7.90 33.77
CA ARG A 225 17.10 6.52 33.67
C ARG A 225 17.62 6.05 35.02
N ASP A 226 17.16 4.88 35.47
CA ASP A 226 17.56 4.27 36.75
C ASP A 226 19.09 4.38 36.99
N GLY A 227 19.47 5.02 38.09
CA GLY A 227 20.84 5.25 38.51
C GLY A 227 21.44 6.61 38.11
N ASP A 228 20.90 7.33 37.12
CA ASP A 228 21.41 8.65 36.73
C ASP A 228 21.17 9.66 37.84
N PHE A 229 22.21 10.35 38.30
CA PHE A 229 22.13 11.26 39.45
C PHE A 229 21.49 10.62 40.70
N GLY A 230 21.63 9.29 40.83
CA GLY A 230 21.02 8.51 41.91
C GLY A 230 19.50 8.46 41.87
N SER A 231 18.89 8.71 40.72
CA SER A 231 17.46 8.46 40.47
C SER A 231 17.14 6.98 40.65
N GLU A 232 15.90 6.73 41.05
CA GLU A 232 15.29 5.41 41.07
C GLU A 232 14.25 5.32 39.94
N SER A 233 13.86 4.11 39.55
CA SER A 233 12.84 3.92 38.51
C SER A 233 11.54 4.67 38.84
N GLY A 234 11.03 5.45 37.89
CA GLY A 234 9.85 6.29 38.04
C GLY A 234 10.13 7.74 38.44
N ASP A 235 11.37 8.08 38.82
CA ASP A 235 11.77 9.48 39.02
C ASP A 235 11.79 10.24 37.68
N LEU A 236 11.63 11.57 37.73
CA LEU A 236 11.72 12.44 36.55
C LEU A 236 12.82 13.49 36.72
N PHE A 237 13.32 14.03 35.62
CA PHE A 237 14.09 15.27 35.63
C PHE A 237 13.30 16.43 35.03
N ALA A 238 13.43 17.61 35.63
CA ALA A 238 12.87 18.84 35.06
C ALA A 238 13.79 20.05 35.23
N VAL A 239 13.60 21.02 34.35
CA VAL A 239 14.35 22.28 34.32
C VAL A 239 13.40 23.48 34.24
N GLY A 240 13.80 24.60 34.86
CA GLY A 240 13.07 25.87 34.80
C GLY A 240 13.51 26.75 33.64
N ALA A 241 12.58 27.49 33.06
CA ALA A 241 12.85 28.38 31.92
C ALA A 241 13.91 29.45 32.22
N ASN A 242 14.01 29.92 33.47
CA ASN A 242 14.93 30.98 33.87
C ASN A 242 16.09 30.52 34.78
N PHE A 243 16.05 29.27 35.25
CA PHE A 243 17.06 28.70 36.13
C PHE A 243 17.32 27.27 35.67
N LEU A 244 18.53 27.02 35.17
CA LEU A 244 18.85 25.75 34.52
C LEU A 244 19.27 24.66 35.51
N ASP A 245 18.96 24.80 36.80
CA ASP A 245 19.13 23.71 37.76
C ASP A 245 18.36 22.48 37.28
N LEU A 246 19.07 21.38 37.01
CA LEU A 246 18.44 20.08 36.79
C LEU A 246 17.91 19.58 38.14
N LYS A 247 16.59 19.45 38.23
CA LYS A 247 15.89 18.99 39.42
C LYS A 247 15.41 17.56 39.17
N ARG A 248 15.65 16.68 40.13
CA ARG A 248 15.02 15.37 40.19
C ARG A 248 13.73 15.45 41.00
N LEU A 249 12.66 14.88 40.46
CA LEU A 249 11.36 14.75 41.10
C LEU A 249 11.21 13.29 41.57
N ASP A 250 11.26 13.09 42.88
CA ASP A 250 11.19 11.75 43.47
C ASP A 250 9.73 11.29 43.54
N LEU A 251 9.33 10.36 42.68
CA LEU A 251 7.94 9.87 42.56
C LEU A 251 7.81 8.46 43.11
N GLU A 252 6.82 8.23 43.98
CA GLU A 252 6.53 6.89 44.52
C GLU A 252 5.04 6.58 44.39
N LYS A 253 4.70 5.34 44.05
CA LYS A 253 3.31 4.86 44.05
C LYS A 253 2.87 4.53 45.48
N SER A 254 1.96 5.33 46.02
CA SER A 254 1.27 5.02 47.28
C SER A 254 -0.10 4.40 46.99
N GLY A 255 -0.11 3.08 46.76
CA GLY A 255 -1.29 2.38 46.23
C GLY A 255 -1.41 2.61 44.73
N ASN A 256 -2.54 3.16 44.27
CA ASN A 256 -2.78 3.48 42.86
C ASN A 256 -2.58 4.97 42.54
N LEU A 257 -1.91 5.72 43.43
CA LEU A 257 -1.69 7.15 43.26
C LEU A 257 -0.19 7.44 43.27
N LEU A 258 0.28 8.18 42.27
CA LEU A 258 1.62 8.77 42.28
C LEU A 258 1.69 9.91 43.28
N VAL A 259 2.74 9.91 44.10
CA VAL A 259 3.00 10.93 45.11
C VAL A 259 4.40 11.50 44.89
N LEU A 260 4.51 12.83 44.85
CA LEU A 260 5.78 13.53 44.82
C LEU A 260 6.35 13.65 46.25
N HIS A 261 7.41 12.90 46.53
CA HIS A 261 8.05 12.86 47.84
C HIS A 261 9.02 14.02 48.07
N ASN A 262 9.83 14.33 47.07
CA ASN A 262 10.91 15.30 47.19
C ASN A 262 11.29 15.88 45.83
N VAL A 263 11.89 17.08 45.84
CA VAL A 263 12.45 17.72 44.65
C VAL A 263 13.85 18.21 44.97
N THR A 264 14.86 17.61 44.33
CA THR A 264 16.27 17.82 44.67
C THR A 264 17.03 18.40 43.48
N THR A 265 17.84 19.45 43.68
CA THR A 265 18.83 19.84 42.66
C THR A 265 19.89 18.75 42.56
N VAL A 266 19.99 18.13 41.40
CA VAL A 266 21.02 17.12 41.12
C VAL A 266 22.19 17.68 40.32
N PHE A 267 21.97 18.75 39.56
CA PHE A 267 23.02 19.41 38.79
C PHE A 267 22.75 20.90 38.57
N ASP A 268 23.72 21.75 38.88
CA ASP A 268 23.69 23.21 38.64
C ASP A 268 24.32 23.51 37.27
N ILE A 269 23.49 23.55 36.21
CA ILE A 269 23.94 23.78 34.82
C ILE A 269 24.56 25.16 34.69
N ASP A 270 23.93 26.19 35.27
CA ASP A 270 24.39 27.58 35.18
C ASP A 270 25.78 27.73 35.83
N GLY A 271 25.96 27.15 37.01
CA GLY A 271 27.23 27.08 37.71
C GLY A 271 28.29 26.28 36.96
N ALA A 272 27.92 25.17 36.34
CA ALA A 272 28.83 24.34 35.54
C ALA A 272 29.34 25.06 34.27
N LEU A 273 28.46 25.77 33.56
CA LEU A 273 28.83 26.62 32.43
C LEU A 273 29.77 27.75 32.87
N ALA A 274 29.41 28.46 33.95
CA ALA A 274 30.20 29.56 34.48
C ALA A 274 31.59 29.10 34.95
N ALA A 275 31.70 27.93 35.59
CA ALA A 275 32.97 27.36 36.04
C ALA A 275 33.94 27.06 34.89
N ARG A 276 33.41 26.81 33.67
CA ARG A 276 34.19 26.60 32.45
C ARG A 276 34.39 27.85 31.60
N LEU A 277 33.99 29.03 32.10
CA LEU A 277 34.02 30.30 31.36
C LEU A 277 33.20 30.25 30.06
N LEU A 278 32.15 29.41 30.03
CA LEU A 278 31.16 29.38 28.97
C LEU A 278 30.06 30.40 29.28
N ALA A 279 29.30 30.80 28.26
CA ALA A 279 28.13 31.65 28.51
C ALA A 279 27.12 30.90 29.38
N SER A 280 26.56 31.59 30.37
CA SER A 280 25.66 31.01 31.38
C SER A 280 24.35 31.81 31.51
N ASP A 281 24.03 32.65 30.53
CA ASP A 281 22.79 33.44 30.45
C ASP A 281 21.73 32.74 29.57
N TYR A 282 21.82 31.42 29.47
CA TYR A 282 20.88 30.58 28.76
C TYR A 282 19.55 30.49 29.52
N LYS A 283 18.47 30.34 28.76
CA LYS A 283 17.12 30.06 29.25
C LYS A 283 16.63 28.79 28.58
N SER A 284 16.07 27.84 29.31
CA SER A 284 15.53 26.62 28.70
C SER A 284 14.41 27.01 27.75
N SER A 285 14.46 26.50 26.51
CA SER A 285 13.39 26.70 25.52
C SER A 285 12.27 25.66 25.65
N GLY A 286 12.49 24.63 26.48
CA GLY A 286 11.43 23.72 26.94
C GLY A 286 11.60 22.27 26.52
N ASP A 287 12.81 21.84 26.20
CA ASP A 287 13.05 20.47 25.76
C ASP A 287 14.28 19.88 26.47
N LEU A 288 14.12 18.68 27.00
CA LEU A 288 15.14 17.93 27.73
C LEU A 288 15.05 16.47 27.30
N ASP A 289 16.12 15.96 26.70
CA ASP A 289 16.11 14.63 26.08
C ASP A 289 17.39 13.84 26.39
N TYR A 290 17.32 12.52 26.21
CA TYR A 290 18.50 11.66 26.24
C TYR A 290 19.08 11.45 24.84
N LEU A 291 20.39 11.61 24.71
CA LEU A 291 21.14 11.10 23.57
C LEU A 291 21.22 9.57 23.62
N SER A 292 21.45 8.95 22.46
CA SER A 292 21.75 7.52 22.34
C SER A 292 22.99 7.11 23.15
N ALA A 293 23.93 8.03 23.38
CA ALA A 293 25.09 7.84 24.26
C ALA A 293 24.75 7.82 25.77
N GLY A 294 23.50 8.12 26.14
CA GLY A 294 23.03 8.18 27.52
C GLY A 294 23.28 9.51 28.23
N HIS A 295 23.75 10.54 27.51
CA HIS A 295 23.88 11.89 28.04
C HIS A 295 22.54 12.62 27.94
N LEU A 296 22.29 13.55 28.86
CA LEU A 296 21.16 14.48 28.75
C LEU A 296 21.52 15.63 27.81
N VAL A 297 20.53 16.13 27.09
CA VAL A 297 20.63 17.32 26.25
C VAL A 297 19.49 18.24 26.58
N LEU A 298 19.81 19.49 26.90
CA LEU A 298 18.85 20.55 27.15
C LEU A 298 18.86 21.55 25.99
N SER A 299 17.69 21.82 25.42
CA SER A 299 17.51 22.93 24.50
C SER A 299 17.39 24.24 25.29
N ALA A 300 18.26 25.20 24.98
CA ALA A 300 18.30 26.47 25.69
C ALA A 300 18.76 27.62 24.80
N ARG A 301 18.23 28.82 25.04
CA ARG A 301 18.47 30.00 24.23
C ARG A 301 19.04 31.15 25.02
N ARG A 302 20.01 31.86 24.46
CA ARG A 302 20.44 33.17 24.98
C ARG A 302 19.59 34.30 24.41
N PRO A 303 19.37 35.40 25.17
CA PRO A 303 18.73 36.59 24.65
C PRO A 303 19.41 37.19 23.41
N SER A 304 20.70 36.93 23.21
CA SER A 304 21.47 37.37 22.05
C SER A 304 21.39 36.43 20.84
N GLU A 305 20.82 35.23 20.99
CA GLU A 305 20.75 34.23 19.93
C GLU A 305 19.40 34.27 19.21
N SER A 306 19.44 34.04 17.89
CA SER A 306 18.24 33.85 17.07
C SER A 306 17.67 32.44 17.19
N PHE A 307 18.47 31.48 17.65
CA PHE A 307 18.17 30.05 17.71
C PHE A 307 18.52 29.46 19.06
N ASP A 308 17.92 28.32 19.37
CA ASP A 308 18.31 27.54 20.53
C ASP A 308 19.70 26.93 20.34
N SER A 309 20.37 26.71 21.45
CA SER A 309 21.61 25.97 21.56
C SER A 309 21.38 24.70 22.37
N LEU A 310 22.13 23.67 22.03
CA LEU A 310 22.14 22.41 22.77
C LEU A 310 23.21 22.40 23.83
N ILE A 311 22.78 22.18 25.07
CA ILE A 311 23.65 21.96 26.22
C ILE A 311 23.69 20.47 26.50
N GLU A 312 24.80 19.82 26.15
CA GLU A 312 25.04 18.42 26.46
C GLU A 312 25.56 18.27 27.89
N ILE A 313 24.86 17.49 28.69
CA ILE A 313 25.16 17.16 30.09
C ILE A 313 25.54 15.68 30.13
N GLN A 314 26.82 15.40 30.24
CA GLN A 314 27.30 14.05 30.45
C GLN A 314 26.97 13.62 31.88
N THR A 315 26.49 12.39 32.05
CA THR A 315 26.02 11.82 33.31
C THR A 315 26.92 10.68 33.81
N PRO A 316 28.25 10.88 34.04
CA PRO A 316 29.10 9.81 34.54
C PRO A 316 28.80 9.48 36.02
N GLY A 317 27.81 8.64 36.27
CA GLY A 317 27.41 8.19 37.61
C GLY A 317 26.58 9.23 38.37
N THR A 318 26.98 9.57 39.61
CA THR A 318 26.17 10.41 40.52
C THR A 318 26.33 11.92 40.30
N GLY A 319 26.94 12.37 39.21
CA GLY A 319 27.16 13.79 38.95
C GLY A 319 27.29 14.09 37.45
N GLY A 320 26.99 15.34 37.08
CA GLY A 320 26.98 15.80 35.70
C GLY A 320 28.24 16.58 35.32
N THR A 321 28.59 16.60 34.03
CA THR A 321 29.61 17.50 33.48
C THR A 321 29.19 18.06 32.11
N ILE A 322 29.55 19.32 31.82
CA ILE A 322 29.35 19.95 30.50
C ILE A 322 30.69 20.18 29.80
N GLU A 323 31.20 19.20 29.05
CA GLU A 323 32.56 19.30 28.50
C GLU A 323 32.72 20.27 27.33
N ASN A 324 31.65 20.43 26.55
CA ASN A 324 31.65 21.21 25.32
C ASN A 324 30.90 22.53 25.51
N ALA A 325 31.29 23.54 24.74
CA ALA A 325 30.48 24.75 24.60
C ALA A 325 29.11 24.37 24.01
N PRO A 326 28.00 25.00 24.47
CA PRO A 326 26.69 24.78 23.87
C PRO A 326 26.74 25.01 22.36
N LYS A 327 26.17 24.09 21.60
CA LYS A 327 26.21 24.10 20.15
C LYS A 327 24.94 24.75 19.61
N PRO A 328 25.01 25.85 18.84
CA PRO A 328 23.83 26.40 18.19
C PRO A 328 23.15 25.34 17.32
N ALA A 329 21.82 25.25 17.35
CA ALA A 329 21.05 24.33 16.51
C ALA A 329 21.09 24.71 15.00
N GLN A 330 21.84 25.76 14.63
CA GLN A 330 21.96 26.24 13.25
C GLN A 330 23.21 25.68 12.57
N ASP A 331 23.07 25.13 11.36
CA ASP A 331 24.19 24.98 10.42
C ASP A 331 24.60 26.37 9.89
N PRO A 332 25.85 26.83 10.05
CA PRO A 332 26.28 28.17 9.62
C PRO A 332 26.13 28.44 8.11
N GLY A 333 25.76 27.44 7.29
CA GLY A 333 25.39 27.61 5.88
C GLY A 333 23.91 27.90 5.60
N GLU A 334 23.01 27.73 6.57
CA GLU A 334 21.56 27.78 6.34
C GLU A 334 20.86 28.70 7.35
N ASN A 335 19.93 29.53 6.88
CA ASN A 335 19.24 30.53 7.69
C ASN A 335 17.90 29.98 8.17
N PHE A 336 17.92 29.22 9.26
CA PHE A 336 16.74 28.58 9.86
C PHE A 336 15.96 29.53 10.78
N ILE A 337 15.57 30.71 10.30
CA ILE A 337 14.71 31.63 11.08
C ILE A 337 13.45 30.84 11.48
N ASP A 338 13.26 30.63 12.80
CA ASP A 338 12.11 29.99 13.46
C ASP A 338 12.22 28.49 13.84
N VAL A 339 13.30 28.03 14.52
CA VAL A 339 13.40 26.66 15.12
C VAL A 339 13.32 26.70 16.65
N PHE A 340 12.52 25.82 17.28
CA PHE A 340 12.19 25.87 18.73
C PHE A 340 12.16 24.53 19.52
N GLY A 341 12.58 23.37 18.96
CA GLY A 341 12.65 22.09 19.72
C GLY A 341 13.44 20.99 18.98
N LEU A 342 13.89 19.95 19.71
CA LEU A 342 14.83 18.91 19.23
C LEU A 342 14.52 17.53 19.86
N ALA A 343 13.96 16.60 19.10
CA ALA A 343 13.84 15.20 19.52
C ALA A 343 15.08 14.39 19.10
N LEU A 344 15.49 13.40 19.90
CA LEU A 344 16.62 12.52 19.62
C LEU A 344 16.22 11.03 19.72
N ASP A 345 16.36 10.27 18.63
CA ASP A 345 16.38 8.80 18.67
C ASP A 345 17.55 8.28 17.82
N GLY A 346 18.44 7.49 18.42
CA GLY A 346 19.56 6.85 17.72
C GLY A 346 20.64 7.80 17.16
N ASN A 347 21.01 7.57 15.89
CA ASN A 347 22.04 8.32 15.14
C ASN A 347 21.48 9.57 14.43
N ASP A 348 20.20 9.87 14.60
CA ASP A 348 19.52 10.93 13.87
C ASP A 348 19.28 12.14 14.79
N SER A 349 19.37 13.35 14.23
CA SER A 349 19.12 14.62 14.93
C SER A 349 17.98 15.35 14.21
N PHE A 350 16.91 15.71 14.93
CA PHE A 350 15.76 16.42 14.38
C PHE A 350 15.67 17.83 14.95
N ALA A 351 15.19 18.81 14.16
CA ALA A 351 14.91 20.18 14.59
C ALA A 351 13.53 20.64 14.07
N PHE A 352 12.70 21.24 14.94
CA PHE A 352 11.33 21.68 14.62
C PHE A 352 11.21 23.19 14.40
N ALA A 353 10.38 23.61 13.44
CA ALA A 353 10.12 25.03 13.14
C ALA A 353 8.80 25.57 13.72
N GLY A 354 8.81 26.77 14.30
CA GLY A 354 7.67 27.43 14.93
C GLY A 354 6.81 28.23 13.95
N HIS A 355 5.48 28.15 14.17
CA HIS A 355 4.38 28.86 13.49
C HIS A 355 3.72 28.17 12.29
N THR A 356 3.36 26.90 12.41
CA THR A 356 2.02 26.40 12.06
C THR A 356 1.85 25.04 12.75
N LEU A 357 0.69 24.75 13.33
CA LEU A 357 0.33 23.41 13.81
C LEU A 357 0.52 22.38 12.69
N LEU A 358 1.66 21.68 12.69
CA LEU A 358 1.96 20.43 11.99
C LEU A 358 3.35 19.98 12.42
N SER A 359 3.39 19.05 13.38
CA SER A 359 4.53 18.17 13.58
C SER A 359 4.54 17.18 12.42
N VAL A 360 5.53 17.27 11.53
CA VAL A 360 5.86 16.24 10.54
C VAL A 360 7.37 16.08 10.48
N ASN A 361 7.83 14.88 10.83
CA ASN A 361 9.24 14.47 10.89
C ASN A 361 9.70 13.94 9.53
N GLN A 362 10.54 14.70 8.81
CA GLN A 362 11.85 14.22 8.29
C GLN A 362 12.50 15.21 7.32
N PHE A 363 13.77 15.53 7.58
CA PHE A 363 14.79 15.67 6.55
C PHE A 363 15.97 14.76 6.94
N THR A 364 16.34 13.83 6.06
CA THR A 364 17.50 12.96 6.26
C THR A 364 18.75 13.65 5.72
N ARG A 365 19.78 13.78 6.54
CA ARG A 365 21.13 14.15 6.12
C ARG A 365 21.92 12.86 5.96
N ASP A 366 22.31 12.56 4.72
CA ASP A 366 23.17 11.46 4.28
C ASP A 366 22.50 10.11 3.91
N ALA A 367 21.72 10.15 2.83
CA ALA A 367 21.78 9.09 1.81
C ALA A 367 21.82 9.73 0.41
N SER A 368 22.97 9.63 -0.25
CA SER A 368 23.12 10.01 -1.66
C SER A 368 22.40 9.00 -2.55
N ARG A 369 21.21 9.36 -3.04
CA ARG A 369 20.69 8.89 -4.33
C ARG A 369 20.08 10.06 -5.09
N GLU A 370 20.35 10.07 -6.40
CA GLU A 370 20.04 11.14 -7.35
C GLU A 370 18.57 11.56 -7.29
N LEU A 371 18.35 12.81 -6.89
CA LEU A 371 17.11 13.52 -7.13
C LEU A 371 17.11 13.91 -8.62
N GLU A 372 16.53 13.07 -9.47
CA GLU A 372 16.25 13.42 -10.87
C GLU A 372 15.06 14.40 -10.91
N MET A 373 15.30 15.65 -10.49
CA MET A 373 14.37 16.76 -10.73
C MET A 373 14.79 17.48 -12.01
N THR A 374 14.02 17.27 -13.06
CA THR A 374 14.15 17.94 -14.35
C THR A 374 13.88 19.45 -14.23
N GLY A 375 14.92 20.27 -14.46
CA GLY A 375 14.85 21.49 -15.28
C GLY A 375 14.13 22.75 -14.78
N ARG A 376 14.94 23.73 -14.33
CA ARG A 376 14.78 25.22 -14.27
C ARG A 376 14.33 25.88 -12.94
N PRO A 377 14.92 27.06 -12.62
CA PRO A 377 14.81 27.69 -11.31
C PRO A 377 13.58 28.60 -11.18
N TYR A 378 12.92 28.57 -10.03
CA TYR A 378 11.99 29.61 -9.60
C TYR A 378 12.70 30.60 -8.68
N LEU A 379 12.74 31.86 -9.11
CA LEU A 379 12.90 33.02 -8.23
C LEU A 379 11.52 33.34 -7.68
N VAL A 380 11.33 33.29 -6.37
CA VAL A 380 10.18 33.94 -5.74
C VAL A 380 10.71 34.82 -4.62
N GLY A 381 10.95 36.07 -4.99
CA GLY A 381 10.82 37.17 -4.04
C GLY A 381 9.34 37.48 -3.82
N THR A 382 9.13 38.25 -2.75
CA THR A 382 7.91 38.86 -2.24
C THR A 382 6.94 37.97 -1.46
N MET A 383 6.72 38.42 -0.22
CA MET A 383 5.86 37.89 0.83
C MET A 383 4.44 37.57 0.32
N ALA A 384 3.97 36.36 0.63
CA ALA A 384 2.55 36.08 0.75
C ALA A 384 2.28 35.71 2.21
N SER A 385 1.50 36.55 2.88
CA SER A 385 0.84 36.22 4.15
C SER A 385 -0.36 35.32 3.84
N ALA A 386 -0.47 34.20 4.55
CA ALA A 386 -1.73 33.49 4.71
C ALA A 386 -2.12 33.54 6.19
N VAL A 387 -3.29 34.13 6.48
CA VAL A 387 -3.93 34.08 7.79
C VAL A 387 -4.98 32.98 7.72
N GLY A 388 -4.80 31.91 8.48
CA GLY A 388 -5.80 30.88 8.73
C GLY A 388 -6.47 31.12 10.08
N THR A 389 -7.80 31.07 10.12
CA THR A 389 -8.57 31.05 11.37
C THR A 389 -8.77 29.59 11.76
N ILE A 390 -8.44 29.22 13.00
CA ILE A 390 -8.78 27.90 13.56
C ILE A 390 -10.31 27.87 13.69
N ILE A 391 -10.96 27.01 12.89
CA ILE A 391 -12.37 26.68 13.02
C ILE A 391 -12.41 25.37 13.84
N GLY A 392 -13.12 25.39 14.96
CA GLY A 392 -13.06 24.36 16.01
C GLY A 392 -13.42 22.95 15.56
N ASP A 393 -12.90 21.98 16.34
CA ASP A 393 -12.88 20.51 16.15
C ASP A 393 -12.54 20.05 14.72
N PRO A 394 -11.45 19.28 14.50
CA PRO A 394 -11.19 18.73 13.19
C PRO A 394 -12.29 17.73 12.85
N ALA A 395 -13.32 18.18 12.14
CA ALA A 395 -14.23 17.27 11.46
C ALA A 395 -13.37 16.38 10.57
N ASP A 396 -13.49 15.06 10.72
CA ASP A 396 -12.74 14.10 9.93
C ASP A 396 -12.79 14.48 8.45
N PRO A 397 -11.64 14.47 7.74
CA PRO A 397 -11.62 14.80 6.33
C PRO A 397 -12.56 13.86 5.57
N PRO A 398 -13.30 14.36 4.56
CA PRO A 398 -14.21 13.52 3.81
C PRO A 398 -13.53 12.28 3.21
N VAL A 399 -14.14 11.11 3.39
CA VAL A 399 -13.71 9.86 2.75
C VAL A 399 -14.47 9.70 1.45
N VAL A 400 -13.79 9.35 0.36
CA VAL A 400 -14.43 9.17 -0.95
C VAL A 400 -14.17 7.77 -1.50
N THR A 401 -15.22 7.11 -1.95
CA THR A 401 -15.17 5.79 -2.58
C THR A 401 -15.85 5.81 -3.95
N LEU A 402 -15.44 4.90 -4.84
CA LEU A 402 -15.87 4.84 -6.24
C LEU A 402 -16.57 3.51 -6.52
N ASN A 403 -17.70 3.55 -7.22
CA ASN A 403 -18.46 2.38 -7.69
C ASN A 403 -18.86 1.38 -6.60
N THR A 404 -18.94 1.80 -5.33
CA THR A 404 -19.25 0.93 -4.20
C THR A 404 -20.72 0.54 -4.12
N LEU A 405 -21.61 1.27 -4.82
CA LEU A 405 -23.04 0.96 -4.86
C LEU A 405 -23.42 0.01 -6.00
N ARG A 406 -22.46 -0.46 -6.79
CA ARG A 406 -22.70 -1.40 -7.90
C ARG A 406 -22.42 -2.83 -7.48
N SER A 407 -23.36 -3.71 -7.81
CA SER A 407 -23.15 -5.14 -7.74
C SER A 407 -22.44 -5.63 -8.99
N ASP A 408 -21.42 -6.45 -8.80
CA ASP A 408 -20.78 -7.14 -9.90
C ASP A 408 -21.77 -8.07 -10.62
N PRO A 409 -21.65 -8.21 -11.95
CA PRO A 409 -22.42 -9.18 -12.71
C PRO A 409 -22.09 -10.60 -12.23
N GLY A 410 -23.03 -11.53 -12.37
CA GLY A 410 -22.78 -12.93 -12.05
C GLY A 410 -21.69 -13.51 -12.98
N ASN A 411 -20.87 -14.40 -12.43
CA ASN A 411 -19.90 -15.17 -13.22
C ASN A 411 -20.61 -15.99 -14.30
N LEU A 412 -19.96 -16.13 -15.45
CA LEU A 412 -20.37 -17.02 -16.52
C LEU A 412 -20.07 -18.49 -16.14
N PRO A 413 -20.71 -19.46 -16.82
CA PRO A 413 -20.50 -20.88 -16.53
C PRO A 413 -19.03 -21.31 -16.62
N HIS A 414 -18.23 -20.57 -17.40
CA HIS A 414 -16.82 -20.82 -17.66
C HIS A 414 -15.87 -20.02 -16.75
N GLY A 415 -16.23 -19.82 -15.48
CA GLY A 415 -15.32 -19.31 -14.46
C GLY A 415 -15.57 -17.88 -13.98
N THR A 416 -14.67 -17.37 -13.14
CA THR A 416 -14.78 -16.04 -12.52
C THR A 416 -14.49 -14.93 -13.53
N GLN A 417 -15.22 -13.82 -13.44
CA GLN A 417 -14.91 -12.67 -14.30
C GLN A 417 -13.54 -12.06 -13.96
N PRO A 418 -12.79 -11.54 -14.96
CA PRO A 418 -11.45 -10.98 -14.72
C PRO A 418 -11.42 -9.64 -13.95
N THR A 419 -12.58 -8.98 -13.81
CA THR A 419 -12.69 -7.64 -13.20
C THR A 419 -13.98 -7.46 -12.40
N SER A 420 -14.11 -6.32 -11.72
CA SER A 420 -15.27 -5.90 -10.94
C SER A 420 -15.50 -4.40 -11.11
N TRP A 421 -16.65 -3.90 -10.68
CA TRP A 421 -16.96 -2.45 -10.63
C TRP A 421 -15.93 -1.65 -9.83
N ILE A 422 -15.40 -2.22 -8.76
CA ILE A 422 -14.36 -1.64 -7.91
C ILE A 422 -12.99 -1.63 -8.61
N ARG A 423 -12.69 -2.64 -9.44
CA ARG A 423 -11.39 -2.78 -10.10
C ARG A 423 -11.29 -1.95 -11.37
N GLN A 424 -12.22 -2.08 -12.30
CA GLN A 424 -12.20 -1.44 -13.62
C GLN A 424 -12.23 0.10 -13.54
N ARG A 425 -11.68 0.76 -14.57
CA ARG A 425 -11.73 2.22 -14.72
C ARG A 425 -12.25 2.68 -16.09
N SER A 426 -12.90 1.79 -16.83
CA SER A 426 -13.65 2.12 -18.04
C SER A 426 -14.89 2.98 -17.76
N GLN A 427 -15.50 2.87 -16.58
CA GLN A 427 -16.66 3.67 -16.18
C GLN A 427 -16.68 3.96 -14.67
N LEU A 428 -17.09 5.17 -14.31
CA LEU A 428 -17.53 5.51 -12.96
C LEU A 428 -19.02 5.84 -12.97
N ARG A 429 -19.77 5.19 -12.10
CA ARG A 429 -21.24 5.25 -12.03
C ARG A 429 -21.74 5.78 -10.69
N ASP A 430 -20.91 5.75 -9.68
CA ASP A 430 -21.16 6.38 -8.40
C ASP A 430 -19.88 6.82 -7.70
N ILE A 431 -19.99 7.98 -7.05
CA ILE A 431 -18.99 8.51 -6.12
C ILE A 431 -19.72 8.68 -4.79
N VAL A 432 -19.26 7.97 -3.76
CA VAL A 432 -19.82 8.07 -2.41
C VAL A 432 -18.84 8.86 -1.55
N ILE A 433 -19.31 9.93 -0.95
CA ILE A 433 -18.54 10.84 -0.11
C ILE A 433 -19.12 10.75 1.30
N GLU A 434 -18.32 10.38 2.28
CA GLU A 434 -18.66 10.39 3.69
C GLU A 434 -17.98 11.59 4.36
N LEU A 435 -18.78 12.49 4.92
CA LEU A 435 -18.35 13.72 5.58
C LEU A 435 -18.09 13.45 7.07
N GLY A 436 -17.10 14.13 7.66
CA GLY A 436 -16.87 14.07 9.11
C GLY A 436 -17.99 14.66 9.97
N ALA A 437 -18.90 15.45 9.38
CA ALA A 437 -20.07 16.00 10.07
C ALA A 437 -21.29 16.09 9.16
N SER A 438 -22.48 15.94 9.74
CA SER A 438 -23.75 16.10 9.03
C SER A 438 -23.98 17.56 8.61
N ILE A 439 -24.48 17.79 7.39
CA ILE A 439 -24.85 19.13 6.91
C ILE A 439 -26.36 19.25 6.65
N PRO A 440 -26.98 20.44 6.78
CA PRO A 440 -28.41 20.60 6.53
C PRO A 440 -28.76 20.55 5.03
N SER A 441 -27.83 20.94 4.16
CA SER A 441 -28.01 20.98 2.71
C SER A 441 -26.67 21.19 1.99
N ILE A 442 -26.54 20.71 0.76
CA ILE A 442 -25.40 21.01 -0.11
C ILE A 442 -25.60 22.42 -0.74
N PRO A 443 -24.73 23.41 -0.48
CA PRO A 443 -24.87 24.73 -1.07
C PRO A 443 -24.63 24.70 -2.59
N ALA A 444 -25.22 25.66 -3.31
CA ALA A 444 -25.00 25.80 -4.75
C ALA A 444 -23.51 26.06 -5.04
N GLY A 445 -22.92 25.26 -5.94
CA GLY A 445 -21.48 25.30 -6.22
C GLY A 445 -20.60 24.71 -5.11
N GLY A 446 -21.20 24.09 -4.08
CA GLY A 446 -20.48 23.47 -2.96
C GLY A 446 -19.66 22.24 -3.35
N MET A 447 -19.92 21.68 -4.54
CA MET A 447 -19.18 20.57 -5.10
C MET A 447 -18.83 20.86 -6.56
N VAL A 448 -17.58 20.59 -6.92
CA VAL A 448 -17.09 20.77 -8.29
C VAL A 448 -16.33 19.52 -8.70
N LEU A 449 -16.84 18.82 -9.72
CA LEU A 449 -16.14 17.72 -10.38
C LEU A 449 -15.48 18.27 -11.66
N THR A 450 -14.19 18.01 -11.82
CA THR A 450 -13.39 18.50 -12.95
C THR A 450 -12.64 17.35 -13.60
N ASN A 451 -12.69 17.25 -14.93
CA ASN A 451 -11.79 16.42 -15.72
C ASN A 451 -10.49 17.22 -15.97
N LEU A 452 -9.35 16.66 -15.58
CA LEU A 452 -8.01 17.23 -15.77
C LEU A 452 -7.36 16.79 -17.08
N GLY A 453 -8.04 15.96 -17.87
CA GLY A 453 -7.54 15.36 -19.09
C GLY A 453 -6.76 14.08 -18.87
N VAL A 454 -6.29 13.49 -19.96
CA VAL A 454 -5.60 12.20 -19.98
C VAL A 454 -4.14 12.39 -19.57
N THR A 455 -3.48 13.46 -20.00
CA THR A 455 -2.09 13.76 -19.63
C THR A 455 -1.96 14.63 -18.38
N GLY A 456 -3.05 15.29 -17.96
CA GLY A 456 -3.06 16.24 -16.85
C GLY A 456 -2.54 17.64 -17.23
N PHE A 457 -2.17 17.85 -18.50
CA PHE A 457 -1.75 19.15 -19.05
C PHE A 457 -2.87 19.83 -19.86
N GLU A 458 -3.96 19.13 -20.11
CA GLU A 458 -5.13 19.68 -20.78
C GLU A 458 -5.79 20.77 -19.91
N THR A 459 -6.56 21.65 -20.56
CA THR A 459 -7.34 22.64 -19.82
C THR A 459 -8.41 21.92 -18.99
N PRO A 460 -8.46 22.11 -17.66
CA PRO A 460 -9.45 21.44 -16.84
C PRO A 460 -10.88 21.78 -17.26
N VAL A 461 -11.72 20.76 -17.46
CA VAL A 461 -13.12 20.90 -17.87
C VAL A 461 -14.02 20.51 -16.71
N GLN A 462 -14.87 21.42 -16.26
CA GLN A 462 -15.85 21.12 -15.22
C GLN A 462 -16.94 20.19 -15.77
N ILE A 463 -17.19 19.09 -15.06
CA ILE A 463 -18.30 18.17 -15.35
C ILE A 463 -19.56 18.70 -14.66
N ALA A 464 -20.58 19.01 -15.46
CA ALA A 464 -21.87 19.43 -14.92
C ALA A 464 -22.57 18.23 -14.25
N LEU A 465 -22.86 18.37 -12.95
CA LEU A 465 -23.68 17.44 -12.19
C LEU A 465 -25.13 17.94 -12.19
N ARG A 466 -26.09 17.09 -12.56
CA ARG A 466 -27.50 17.43 -12.46
C ARG A 466 -28.01 17.23 -11.04
N ASN A 467 -29.11 17.90 -10.70
CA ASN A 467 -29.70 17.81 -9.36
C ASN A 467 -30.19 16.38 -9.03
N ASP A 468 -30.64 15.60 -10.02
CA ASP A 468 -31.08 14.21 -9.84
C ASP A 468 -29.91 13.23 -9.63
N GLN A 469 -28.68 13.66 -9.94
CA GLN A 469 -27.48 12.84 -9.77
C GLN A 469 -26.88 12.97 -8.37
N VAL A 470 -27.10 14.09 -7.68
CA VAL A 470 -26.60 14.31 -6.33
C VAL A 470 -27.68 13.92 -5.33
N ILE A 471 -27.52 12.74 -4.75
CA ILE A 471 -28.40 12.21 -3.71
C ILE A 471 -27.81 12.58 -2.35
N PHE A 472 -28.60 13.33 -1.58
CA PHE A 472 -28.25 13.76 -0.24
C PHE A 472 -29.51 13.92 0.61
N GLU A 473 -29.52 13.33 1.79
CA GLU A 473 -30.58 13.52 2.78
C GLU A 473 -30.16 14.60 3.79
N PRO A 474 -30.99 15.63 4.07
CA PRO A 474 -30.67 16.65 5.06
C PRO A 474 -30.31 16.05 6.42
N GLY A 475 -29.14 16.41 6.95
CA GLY A 475 -28.61 15.85 8.21
C GLY A 475 -27.85 14.53 8.04
N SER A 476 -27.64 14.04 6.82
CA SER A 476 -26.76 12.91 6.53
C SER A 476 -25.28 13.33 6.48
N THR A 477 -24.38 12.39 6.75
CA THR A 477 -22.95 12.48 6.46
C THR A 477 -22.60 11.97 5.07
N THR A 478 -23.53 11.28 4.38
CA THR A 478 -23.25 10.66 3.08
C THR A 478 -23.83 11.47 1.93
N ILE A 479 -22.98 11.82 0.97
CA ILE A 479 -23.38 12.34 -0.34
C ILE A 479 -23.09 11.25 -1.38
N THR A 480 -24.05 10.95 -2.24
CA THR A 480 -23.86 10.05 -3.38
C THR A 480 -24.02 10.82 -4.68
N ILE A 481 -23.04 10.75 -5.57
CA ILE A 481 -23.14 11.25 -6.93
C ILE A 481 -23.36 10.07 -7.87
N GLN A 482 -24.56 9.91 -8.41
CA GLN A 482 -24.90 8.90 -9.42
C GLN A 482 -24.67 9.45 -10.82
N LEU A 483 -23.66 8.92 -11.52
CA LEU A 483 -23.26 9.38 -12.84
C LEU A 483 -23.97 8.58 -13.93
N ASP A 484 -24.34 9.24 -15.03
CA ASP A 484 -24.90 8.58 -16.21
C ASP A 484 -23.82 7.82 -16.98
N GLN A 485 -24.25 6.88 -17.82
CA GLN A 485 -23.32 6.02 -18.54
C GLN A 485 -22.64 6.86 -19.61
N GLY A 486 -21.31 6.83 -19.64
CA GLY A 486 -20.51 7.66 -20.54
C GLY A 486 -20.56 9.17 -20.24
N GLN A 487 -21.10 9.60 -19.08
CA GLN A 487 -21.08 11.02 -18.69
C GLN A 487 -19.67 11.56 -18.51
N LEU A 488 -18.77 10.71 -17.99
CA LEU A 488 -17.38 11.04 -17.78
C LEU A 488 -16.57 10.69 -19.04
N PRO A 489 -15.95 11.67 -19.72
CA PRO A 489 -14.96 11.41 -20.77
C PRO A 489 -13.72 10.70 -20.21
N ASP A 490 -12.82 10.27 -21.09
CA ASP A 490 -11.52 9.76 -20.64
C ASP A 490 -10.71 10.89 -19.97
N GLY A 491 -10.01 10.55 -18.89
CA GLY A 491 -9.15 11.48 -18.15
C GLY A 491 -9.13 11.26 -16.64
N ARG A 492 -8.23 12.01 -16.00
CA ARG A 492 -8.05 12.05 -14.54
C ARG A 492 -9.02 13.06 -13.94
N TYR A 493 -9.61 12.75 -12.78
CA TYR A 493 -10.62 13.61 -12.17
C TYR A 493 -10.13 14.32 -10.92
N ARG A 494 -10.78 15.44 -10.61
CA ARG A 494 -10.64 16.17 -9.36
C ARG A 494 -12.01 16.55 -8.82
N LEU A 495 -12.26 16.20 -7.57
CA LEU A 495 -13.44 16.58 -6.81
C LEU A 495 -13.03 17.64 -5.78
N VAL A 496 -13.71 18.78 -5.78
CA VAL A 496 -13.53 19.84 -4.78
C VAL A 496 -14.82 20.00 -3.99
N LEU A 497 -14.74 19.91 -2.67
CA LEU A 497 -15.83 20.19 -1.74
C LEU A 497 -15.54 21.50 -1.01
N SER A 498 -16.47 22.44 -1.10
CA SER A 498 -16.32 23.74 -0.45
C SER A 498 -16.30 23.60 1.08
N PRO A 499 -15.73 24.59 1.80
CA PRO A 499 -15.78 24.65 3.26
C PRO A 499 -17.18 24.45 3.87
N ALA A 500 -18.22 24.93 3.18
CA ALA A 500 -19.60 24.80 3.64
C ALA A 500 -20.16 23.37 3.50
N VAL A 501 -19.55 22.51 2.68
CA VAL A 501 -19.90 21.08 2.57
C VAL A 501 -19.13 20.26 3.61
N THR A 502 -17.85 20.57 3.82
CA THR A 502 -16.98 19.84 4.75
C THR A 502 -17.18 20.25 6.20
N SER A 503 -17.93 21.32 6.46
CA SER A 503 -17.99 22.01 7.76
C SER A 503 -16.61 22.41 8.30
N GLY A 504 -15.64 22.60 7.40
CA GLY A 504 -14.23 22.80 7.71
C GLY A 504 -13.46 23.41 6.53
N PRO A 505 -12.16 23.13 6.34
CA PRO A 505 -11.42 23.60 5.18
C PRO A 505 -11.93 22.97 3.87
N GLN A 506 -11.60 23.58 2.73
CA GLN A 506 -11.89 23.01 1.43
C GLN A 506 -11.20 21.65 1.29
N PHE A 507 -11.96 20.62 0.91
CA PHE A 507 -11.41 19.31 0.60
C PHE A 507 -11.21 19.18 -0.92
N THR A 508 -10.05 18.66 -1.33
CA THR A 508 -9.71 18.42 -2.74
C THR A 508 -9.19 17.00 -2.91
N TRP A 509 -9.90 16.22 -3.71
CA TRP A 509 -9.52 14.85 -4.03
C TRP A 509 -9.18 14.74 -5.51
N THR A 510 -7.91 14.49 -5.81
CA THR A 510 -7.40 14.43 -7.19
C THR A 510 -6.94 13.02 -7.51
N GLY A 511 -7.26 12.54 -8.70
CA GLY A 511 -6.86 11.23 -9.18
C GLY A 511 -5.35 11.01 -9.12
N ASP A 512 -4.97 9.88 -8.54
CA ASP A 512 -3.60 9.35 -8.48
C ASP A 512 -3.61 7.83 -8.62
N ARG A 513 -2.44 7.19 -8.48
CA ARG A 513 -2.28 5.73 -8.60
C ARG A 513 -2.96 4.95 -7.47
N ILE A 514 -3.14 5.55 -6.30
CA ILE A 514 -3.67 4.89 -5.10
C ILE A 514 -5.20 4.91 -5.15
N ASN A 515 -5.78 6.10 -5.30
CA ASN A 515 -7.23 6.28 -5.31
C ASN A 515 -7.86 5.91 -6.66
N ARG A 516 -7.06 5.88 -7.74
CA ARG A 516 -7.47 5.54 -9.11
C ARG A 516 -8.67 6.36 -9.57
N PHE A 517 -8.76 7.65 -9.20
CA PHE A 517 -9.88 8.51 -9.59
C PHE A 517 -9.70 9.06 -11.01
N PHE A 518 -9.87 8.17 -11.99
CA PHE A 518 -9.81 8.44 -13.42
C PHE A 518 -10.83 7.58 -14.17
N VAL A 519 -11.09 7.92 -15.43
CA VAL A 519 -11.82 7.08 -16.40
C VAL A 519 -10.95 6.90 -17.63
N LEU A 520 -10.84 5.67 -18.10
CA LEU A 520 -10.20 5.32 -19.37
C LEU A 520 -10.97 4.16 -20.00
N LYS A 521 -11.77 4.42 -21.04
CA LYS A 521 -12.57 3.39 -21.71
C LYS A 521 -11.69 2.28 -22.27
N GLY A 522 -11.98 1.05 -21.87
CA GLY A 522 -11.19 -0.12 -22.23
C GLY A 522 -10.19 -0.54 -21.14
N ASP A 523 -9.91 0.31 -20.15
CA ASP A 523 -9.13 -0.08 -18.96
C ASP A 523 -10.06 -0.82 -17.99
N TRP A 524 -10.04 -2.14 -18.07
CA TRP A 524 -10.85 -3.01 -17.23
C TRP A 524 -10.08 -3.55 -16.04
N ASN A 525 -8.75 -3.52 -16.04
CA ASN A 525 -7.96 -3.94 -14.89
C ASN A 525 -7.66 -2.78 -13.90
N GLY A 526 -7.90 -1.53 -14.30
CA GLY A 526 -7.75 -0.32 -13.53
C GLY A 526 -6.31 0.18 -13.39
N ASN A 527 -5.39 -0.21 -14.29
CA ASN A 527 -3.97 0.14 -14.26
C ASN A 527 -3.65 1.47 -14.97
N ALA A 528 -4.67 2.21 -15.41
CA ALA A 528 -4.61 3.48 -16.12
C ALA A 528 -4.10 3.38 -17.56
N ARG A 529 -4.08 2.18 -18.15
CA ARG A 529 -3.69 1.91 -19.53
C ARG A 529 -4.73 1.00 -20.18
N VAL A 530 -4.89 1.10 -21.50
CA VAL A 530 -5.64 0.12 -22.28
C VAL A 530 -4.66 -0.76 -23.03
N ASP A 531 -4.56 -2.03 -22.64
CA ASP A 531 -3.61 -2.97 -23.20
C ASP A 531 -4.21 -4.37 -23.38
N LEU A 532 -3.36 -5.33 -23.72
CA LEU A 532 -3.78 -6.71 -24.00
C LEU A 532 -4.27 -7.45 -22.75
N LEU A 533 -3.93 -7.01 -21.54
CA LEU A 533 -4.46 -7.56 -20.29
C LEU A 533 -5.95 -7.24 -20.16
N ASP A 534 -6.35 -6.04 -20.57
CA ASP A 534 -7.75 -5.65 -20.56
C ASP A 534 -8.57 -6.53 -21.50
N PHE A 535 -8.01 -6.87 -22.66
CA PHE A 535 -8.70 -7.67 -23.67
C PHE A 535 -9.19 -9.04 -23.15
N ALA A 536 -8.62 -9.58 -22.07
CA ALA A 536 -9.15 -10.75 -21.38
C ALA A 536 -10.60 -10.57 -20.90
N THR A 537 -10.94 -9.37 -20.39
CA THR A 537 -12.30 -9.03 -19.97
C THR A 537 -13.25 -9.00 -21.16
N PHE A 538 -12.82 -8.44 -22.29
CA PHE A 538 -13.60 -8.47 -23.54
C PHE A 538 -13.87 -9.91 -23.99
N ALA A 539 -12.81 -10.73 -24.08
CA ALA A 539 -12.89 -12.11 -24.52
C ALA A 539 -13.81 -12.97 -23.63
N TYR A 540 -13.77 -12.74 -22.31
CA TYR A 540 -14.61 -13.45 -21.34
C TYR A 540 -16.11 -13.24 -21.60
N TRP A 541 -16.53 -12.02 -21.95
CA TRP A 541 -17.93 -11.68 -22.22
C TRP A 541 -18.36 -11.89 -23.68
N PHE A 542 -17.40 -12.04 -24.59
CA PHE A 542 -17.66 -12.07 -26.03
C PHE A 542 -18.58 -13.21 -26.49
N GLY A 543 -19.65 -12.85 -27.20
CA GLY A 543 -20.59 -13.79 -27.80
C GLY A 543 -21.58 -14.41 -26.81
N ASN A 544 -21.55 -14.01 -25.53
CA ASN A 544 -22.55 -14.47 -24.58
C ASN A 544 -23.88 -13.73 -24.79
N SER A 545 -24.91 -14.50 -25.19
CA SER A 545 -26.28 -14.00 -25.41
C SER A 545 -27.23 -14.27 -24.25
N THR A 546 -26.79 -15.01 -23.22
CA THR A 546 -27.65 -15.50 -22.13
C THR A 546 -27.69 -14.57 -20.91
N SER A 547 -26.73 -13.65 -20.81
CA SER A 547 -26.62 -12.66 -19.74
C SER A 547 -26.49 -11.27 -20.33
N LEU A 548 -27.16 -10.28 -19.72
CA LEU A 548 -26.93 -8.87 -20.05
C LEU A 548 -25.46 -8.55 -19.77
N ALA A 549 -24.75 -8.11 -20.80
CA ALA A 549 -23.35 -7.74 -20.66
C ALA A 549 -23.17 -6.63 -19.62
N PRO A 550 -22.06 -6.62 -18.87
CA PRO A 550 -21.80 -5.54 -17.93
C PRO A 550 -21.65 -4.23 -18.70
N PRO A 551 -22.28 -3.13 -18.26
CA PRO A 551 -22.25 -1.85 -18.97
C PRO A 551 -20.84 -1.30 -19.21
N TYR A 552 -19.85 -1.68 -18.39
CA TYR A 552 -18.46 -1.26 -18.56
C TYR A 552 -17.71 -2.00 -19.68
N VAL A 553 -18.18 -3.18 -20.12
CA VAL A 553 -17.57 -3.97 -21.21
C VAL A 553 -18.32 -3.79 -22.54
N ASP A 554 -19.65 -3.60 -22.48
CA ASP A 554 -20.51 -3.27 -23.63
C ASP A 554 -20.33 -1.79 -24.00
N LEU A 555 -19.30 -1.51 -24.81
CA LEU A 555 -18.86 -0.16 -25.15
C LEU A 555 -19.83 0.55 -26.11
N ASN A 556 -20.63 -0.20 -26.86
CA ASN A 556 -21.62 0.36 -27.77
C ASN A 556 -23.07 0.33 -27.25
N HIS A 557 -23.30 -0.27 -26.09
CA HIS A 557 -24.58 -0.31 -25.38
C HIS A 557 -25.64 -1.17 -26.06
N SER A 558 -25.24 -2.24 -26.73
CA SER A 558 -26.16 -3.16 -27.41
C SER A 558 -26.82 -4.18 -26.47
N GLY A 559 -26.29 -4.34 -25.25
CA GLY A 559 -26.68 -5.33 -24.25
C GLY A 559 -25.93 -6.67 -24.36
N ILE A 560 -25.10 -6.85 -25.39
CA ILE A 560 -24.23 -8.01 -25.61
C ILE A 560 -22.80 -7.51 -25.91
N VAL A 561 -21.79 -8.33 -25.64
CA VAL A 561 -20.42 -8.04 -26.08
C VAL A 561 -20.17 -8.78 -27.39
N ASP A 562 -20.02 -8.05 -28.48
CA ASP A 562 -19.74 -8.61 -29.79
C ASP A 562 -18.67 -7.83 -30.57
N ILE A 563 -18.51 -8.12 -31.86
CA ILE A 563 -17.48 -7.49 -32.70
C ILE A 563 -17.65 -5.97 -32.82
N SER A 564 -18.86 -5.46 -32.62
CA SER A 564 -19.14 -4.03 -32.68
C SER A 564 -18.69 -3.26 -31.43
N ASP A 565 -18.38 -3.95 -30.33
CA ASP A 565 -17.71 -3.37 -29.15
C ASP A 565 -16.19 -3.32 -29.32
N PHE A 566 -15.64 -4.11 -30.24
CA PHE A 566 -14.19 -4.15 -30.48
C PHE A 566 -13.66 -2.85 -31.06
N ALA A 567 -14.38 -2.20 -32.00
CA ALA A 567 -13.92 -0.96 -32.61
C ALA A 567 -13.73 0.18 -31.58
N PRO A 568 -14.68 0.43 -30.64
CA PRO A 568 -14.45 1.33 -29.52
C PRO A 568 -13.23 0.98 -28.66
N PHE A 569 -13.00 -0.31 -28.36
CA PHE A 569 -11.83 -0.77 -27.59
C PHE A 569 -10.52 -0.51 -28.36
N GLN A 570 -10.46 -0.92 -29.63
CA GLN A 570 -9.30 -0.76 -30.50
C GLN A 570 -8.89 0.71 -30.67
N ASN A 571 -9.85 1.63 -30.68
CA ASN A 571 -9.58 3.07 -30.75
C ASN A 571 -8.87 3.63 -29.53
N GLN A 572 -9.02 2.99 -28.37
CA GLN A 572 -8.40 3.37 -27.10
C GLN A 572 -7.15 2.54 -26.79
N TYR A 573 -6.87 1.51 -27.59
CA TYR A 573 -5.76 0.60 -27.34
C TYR A 573 -4.41 1.32 -27.39
N ALA A 574 -3.59 1.06 -26.36
CA ALA A 574 -2.35 1.76 -26.02
C ALA A 574 -2.50 3.16 -25.40
N ASP A 575 -3.71 3.67 -25.21
CA ASP A 575 -3.93 4.91 -24.46
C ASP A 575 -3.60 4.72 -22.97
N LEU A 576 -3.20 5.81 -22.34
CA LEU A 576 -2.74 5.86 -20.95
C LEU A 576 -3.23 7.15 -20.31
N VAL A 577 -3.81 7.07 -19.11
CA VAL A 577 -4.03 8.24 -18.24
C VAL A 577 -2.79 8.46 -17.36
N SER A 578 -2.19 9.65 -17.47
CA SER A 578 -1.04 10.05 -16.67
C SER A 578 -1.45 10.35 -15.22
N LEU A 579 -1.01 9.48 -14.32
CA LEU A 579 -1.20 9.61 -12.88
C LEU A 579 0.09 10.14 -12.23
N PRO A 580 0.02 11.16 -11.35
CA PRO A 580 1.20 11.67 -10.66
C PRO A 580 1.91 10.56 -9.86
N GLY A 581 3.22 10.45 -10.01
CA GLY A 581 4.04 9.49 -9.28
C GLY A 581 3.88 8.02 -9.71
N ALA A 582 3.17 7.73 -10.79
CA ALA A 582 3.13 6.40 -11.39
C ALA A 582 4.22 6.27 -12.47
N PRO A 583 5.11 5.26 -12.42
CA PRO A 583 5.95 4.93 -13.56
C PRO A 583 5.05 4.47 -14.72
N ASP A 584 5.46 4.77 -15.95
CA ASP A 584 4.74 4.31 -17.13
C ASP A 584 4.87 2.78 -17.24
N PRO A 585 3.78 1.98 -17.13
CA PRO A 585 3.85 0.53 -17.07
C PRO A 585 4.10 -0.12 -18.45
N VAL A 586 4.86 0.52 -19.36
CA VAL A 586 5.01 0.02 -20.74
C VAL A 586 5.79 -1.29 -20.77
N THR A 587 5.05 -2.37 -20.96
CA THR A 587 5.55 -3.58 -21.64
C THR A 587 5.20 -3.45 -23.13
N PRO A 588 6.19 -3.23 -24.03
CA PRO A 588 5.93 -2.96 -25.45
C PRO A 588 5.05 -4.01 -26.15
N ASP A 589 5.12 -5.27 -25.70
CA ASP A 589 4.36 -6.37 -26.28
C ASP A 589 2.85 -6.29 -25.99
N LEU A 590 2.45 -5.73 -24.84
CA LEU A 590 1.03 -5.62 -24.45
C LEU A 590 0.30 -4.46 -25.13
N VAL A 591 1.01 -3.56 -25.82
CA VAL A 591 0.44 -2.44 -26.58
C VAL A 591 0.60 -2.60 -28.09
N SER A 592 1.08 -3.77 -28.54
CA SER A 592 1.26 -4.09 -29.96
C SER A 592 -0.09 -4.29 -30.66
N LYS A 593 -0.37 -3.49 -31.69
CA LYS A 593 -1.58 -3.65 -32.54
C LYS A 593 -1.63 -5.02 -33.22
N THR A 594 -0.46 -5.54 -33.62
CA THR A 594 -0.36 -6.89 -34.19
C THR A 594 -0.78 -7.96 -33.20
N GLU A 595 -0.44 -7.80 -31.91
CA GLU A 595 -0.91 -8.72 -30.87
C GLU A 595 -2.39 -8.58 -30.60
N LEU A 596 -2.94 -7.36 -30.65
CA LEU A 596 -4.37 -7.13 -30.56
C LEU A 596 -5.13 -7.81 -31.71
N ASP A 597 -4.65 -7.71 -32.96
CA ASP A 597 -5.27 -8.36 -34.12
C ASP A 597 -5.22 -9.90 -34.00
N ARG A 598 -4.11 -10.44 -33.48
CA ARG A 598 -4.00 -11.87 -33.17
C ARG A 598 -4.99 -12.29 -32.11
N ALA A 599 -5.11 -11.51 -31.03
CA ALA A 599 -6.07 -11.75 -29.97
C ALA A 599 -7.51 -11.73 -30.50
N LEU A 600 -7.88 -10.73 -31.32
CA LEU A 600 -9.19 -10.70 -31.95
C LEU A 600 -9.45 -11.97 -32.78
N THR A 601 -8.45 -12.40 -33.56
CA THR A 601 -8.55 -13.61 -34.38
C THR A 601 -8.79 -14.85 -33.51
N SER A 602 -8.13 -14.97 -32.36
CA SER A 602 -8.36 -16.05 -31.40
C SER A 602 -9.72 -15.97 -30.72
N VAL A 603 -10.27 -14.78 -30.49
CA VAL A 603 -11.66 -14.63 -29.99
C VAL A 603 -12.68 -15.05 -31.06
N LEU A 604 -12.46 -14.72 -32.32
CA LEU A 604 -13.38 -15.10 -33.40
C LEU A 604 -13.28 -16.60 -33.74
N ASN A 605 -12.10 -17.19 -33.57
CA ASN A 605 -11.84 -18.60 -33.77
C ASN A 605 -10.99 -19.16 -32.62
N PRO A 606 -11.62 -19.71 -31.55
CA PRO A 606 -10.91 -20.23 -30.38
C PRO A 606 -9.87 -21.31 -30.67
N LEU A 607 -10.01 -22.04 -31.79
CA LEU A 607 -9.06 -23.06 -32.21
C LEU A 607 -7.76 -22.46 -32.78
N ASN A 608 -7.76 -21.18 -33.16
CA ASN A 608 -6.59 -20.44 -33.68
C ASN A 608 -5.94 -19.62 -32.55
N VAL A 609 -5.32 -20.31 -31.59
CA VAL A 609 -4.76 -19.69 -30.38
C VAL A 609 -3.60 -18.74 -30.66
N ASN A 610 -2.93 -18.88 -31.83
CA ASN A 610 -1.82 -18.01 -32.21
C ASN A 610 -2.23 -16.79 -33.08
N GLY A 611 -3.47 -16.78 -33.58
CA GLY A 611 -4.05 -15.69 -34.35
C GLY A 611 -3.44 -15.47 -35.74
N ARG A 612 -2.77 -16.45 -36.35
CA ARG A 612 -2.07 -16.33 -37.65
C ARG A 612 -2.84 -17.04 -38.78
N ASP A 613 -4.09 -16.64 -38.95
CA ASP A 613 -4.99 -16.94 -40.08
C ASP A 613 -5.63 -18.35 -40.13
N GLN A 614 -4.91 -19.45 -39.83
CA GLN A 614 -5.49 -20.80 -39.89
C GLN A 614 -5.14 -21.66 -38.68
N VAL A 615 -6.11 -22.49 -38.26
CA VAL A 615 -5.89 -23.54 -37.26
C VAL A 615 -4.87 -24.53 -37.80
N SER A 616 -3.78 -24.72 -37.08
CA SER A 616 -2.63 -25.51 -37.49
C SER A 616 -2.12 -26.38 -36.32
N PRO A 617 -1.25 -27.36 -36.58
CA PRO A 617 -0.60 -28.11 -35.49
C PRO A 617 0.19 -27.22 -34.52
N LEU A 618 0.58 -26.01 -34.95
CA LEU A 618 1.25 -25.03 -34.08
C LEU A 618 0.31 -24.51 -32.99
N ASP A 619 -1.00 -24.43 -33.25
CA ASP A 619 -1.98 -24.00 -32.26
C ASP A 619 -2.12 -25.01 -31.13
N ALA A 620 -2.23 -26.30 -31.46
CA ALA A 620 -2.21 -27.37 -30.47
C ALA A 620 -0.90 -27.38 -29.67
N LEU A 621 0.23 -27.18 -30.35
CA LEU A 621 1.54 -27.10 -29.70
C LEU A 621 1.64 -25.89 -28.76
N ASN A 622 1.05 -24.75 -29.11
CA ASN A 622 1.05 -23.57 -28.24
C ASN A 622 0.22 -23.81 -26.97
N VAL A 623 -0.93 -24.47 -27.07
CA VAL A 623 -1.71 -24.88 -25.87
C VAL A 623 -0.89 -25.84 -25.01
N ILE A 624 -0.26 -26.85 -25.61
CA ILE A 624 0.59 -27.82 -24.88
C ILE A 624 1.79 -27.14 -24.22
N ASN A 625 2.47 -26.25 -24.92
CA ASN A 625 3.59 -25.49 -24.39
C ASN A 625 3.13 -24.59 -23.24
N ARG A 626 1.96 -23.96 -23.35
CA ARG A 626 1.40 -23.17 -22.26
C ARG A 626 1.10 -24.03 -21.03
N LEU A 627 0.44 -25.18 -21.22
CA LEU A 627 0.21 -26.16 -20.15
C LEU A 627 1.52 -26.60 -19.48
N ALA A 628 2.57 -26.83 -20.28
CA ALA A 628 3.88 -27.25 -19.78
C ALA A 628 4.64 -26.14 -19.04
N SER A 629 4.37 -24.86 -19.34
CA SER A 629 5.03 -23.73 -18.70
C SER A 629 4.56 -23.45 -17.26
N GLY A 630 3.42 -24.02 -16.86
CA GLY A 630 2.85 -23.83 -15.52
C GLY A 630 2.21 -22.45 -15.33
N PHE A 631 1.01 -22.47 -14.75
CA PHE A 631 0.18 -21.34 -14.34
C PHE A 631 -0.52 -20.55 -15.44
N PRO A 632 -1.87 -20.60 -15.51
CA PRO A 632 -2.65 -19.67 -16.29
C PRO A 632 -2.54 -18.24 -15.71
N THR A 633 -2.18 -17.26 -16.53
CA THR A 633 -2.24 -15.82 -16.24
C THR A 633 -3.53 -15.23 -16.82
N ALA A 634 -3.88 -14.00 -16.41
CA ALA A 634 -5.06 -13.30 -16.92
C ALA A 634 -5.07 -13.15 -18.47
N THR A 635 -3.92 -13.24 -19.14
CA THR A 635 -3.80 -13.16 -20.61
C THR A 635 -4.06 -14.47 -21.35
N ASP A 636 -4.22 -15.57 -20.62
CA ASP A 636 -4.21 -16.91 -21.22
C ASP A 636 -5.55 -17.41 -21.71
N TRP A 637 -6.57 -16.57 -21.69
CA TRP A 637 -7.86 -16.85 -22.30
C TRP A 637 -7.76 -17.32 -23.77
N ARG A 638 -6.65 -16.99 -24.47
CA ARG A 638 -6.36 -17.49 -25.83
C ARG A 638 -6.17 -19.01 -25.92
N PHE A 639 -5.75 -19.65 -24.84
CA PHE A 639 -5.45 -21.08 -24.80
C PHE A 639 -6.58 -21.92 -24.18
N ASP A 640 -7.58 -21.28 -23.59
CA ASP A 640 -8.87 -21.88 -23.23
C ASP A 640 -9.74 -21.97 -24.50
N VAL A 641 -9.44 -23.00 -25.31
CA VAL A 641 -10.00 -23.18 -26.65
C VAL A 641 -11.48 -23.54 -26.58
N ASN A 642 -11.89 -24.28 -25.55
CA ASN A 642 -13.26 -24.71 -25.39
C ASN A 642 -14.11 -23.72 -24.57
N ARG A 643 -13.48 -22.69 -23.99
CA ARG A 643 -14.09 -21.66 -23.16
C ARG A 643 -14.82 -22.25 -21.96
N ASP A 644 -14.20 -23.20 -21.27
CA ASP A 644 -14.74 -23.75 -20.03
C ASP A 644 -14.14 -23.10 -18.77
N GLY A 645 -13.21 -22.15 -18.95
CA GLY A 645 -12.58 -21.38 -17.89
C GLY A 645 -11.26 -21.97 -17.42
N ASP A 646 -10.94 -23.19 -17.82
CA ASP A 646 -9.74 -23.91 -17.42
C ASP A 646 -8.89 -24.26 -18.65
N ILE A 647 -7.60 -23.93 -18.61
CA ILE A 647 -6.67 -24.38 -19.64
C ILE A 647 -6.20 -25.77 -19.26
N THR A 648 -6.70 -26.77 -19.98
CA THR A 648 -6.42 -28.18 -19.69
C THR A 648 -5.91 -28.91 -20.93
N PRO A 649 -5.39 -30.15 -20.79
CA PRO A 649 -5.09 -30.99 -21.96
C PRO A 649 -6.28 -31.19 -22.92
N ARG A 650 -7.51 -30.92 -22.45
CA ARG A 650 -8.72 -30.96 -23.27
C ARG A 650 -8.69 -29.90 -24.37
N ASP A 651 -8.17 -28.72 -24.11
CA ASP A 651 -8.08 -27.61 -25.08
C ASP A 651 -7.15 -27.96 -26.25
N ALA A 652 -5.98 -28.51 -25.94
CA ALA A 652 -5.07 -29.03 -26.95
C ALA A 652 -5.75 -30.15 -27.76
N LEU A 653 -6.52 -31.02 -27.11
CA LEU A 653 -7.25 -32.09 -27.77
C LEU A 653 -8.36 -31.56 -28.70
N HIS A 654 -9.03 -30.46 -28.37
CA HIS A 654 -10.00 -29.81 -29.24
C HIS A 654 -9.35 -29.35 -30.56
N VAL A 655 -8.17 -28.72 -30.48
CA VAL A 655 -7.41 -28.32 -31.68
C VAL A 655 -6.96 -29.54 -32.50
N LEU A 656 -6.42 -30.57 -31.85
CA LEU A 656 -5.96 -31.79 -32.52
C LEU A 656 -7.10 -32.54 -33.22
N ASN A 657 -8.26 -32.65 -32.58
CA ASN A 657 -9.43 -33.30 -33.17
C ASN A 657 -9.93 -32.54 -34.39
N PHE A 658 -9.97 -31.21 -34.34
CA PHE A 658 -10.30 -30.38 -35.48
C PHE A 658 -9.36 -30.65 -36.67
N LEU A 659 -8.04 -30.65 -36.43
CA LEU A 659 -7.03 -30.92 -37.47
C LEU A 659 -7.13 -32.33 -38.07
N ALA A 660 -7.46 -33.33 -37.25
CA ALA A 660 -7.66 -34.70 -37.70
C ALA A 660 -8.86 -34.84 -38.65
N LEU A 661 -9.93 -34.05 -38.43
CA LEU A 661 -11.11 -34.02 -39.30
C LEU A 661 -10.86 -33.29 -40.63
N GLN A 662 -9.94 -32.32 -40.65
CA GLN A 662 -9.54 -31.60 -41.87
C GLN A 662 -8.59 -32.40 -42.77
N SER A 663 -7.94 -33.43 -42.23
CA SER A 663 -7.01 -34.27 -43.00
C SER A 663 -7.78 -35.13 -44.00
N PRO A 664 -7.50 -35.04 -45.31
CA PRO A 664 -8.19 -35.88 -46.29
C PRO A 664 -7.94 -37.35 -45.97
N PRO A 665 -8.95 -38.23 -46.13
CA PRO A 665 -8.77 -39.65 -45.89
C PRO A 665 -7.58 -40.15 -46.74
N PRO A 666 -6.73 -41.04 -46.20
CA PRO A 666 -5.56 -41.51 -46.90
C PRO A 666 -5.97 -41.99 -48.29
N PRO A 667 -5.24 -41.62 -49.36
CA PRO A 667 -5.58 -42.04 -50.70
C PRO A 667 -5.70 -43.56 -50.68
N ALA A 668 -6.84 -44.08 -51.16
CA ALA A 668 -7.10 -45.50 -51.30
C ALA A 668 -5.98 -46.12 -52.15
N SER A 669 -4.91 -46.51 -51.48
CA SER A 669 -3.75 -47.08 -52.12
C SER A 669 -4.17 -48.43 -52.62
N GLN A 670 -4.12 -48.54 -53.94
CA GLN A 670 -4.35 -49.72 -54.74
C GLN A 670 -3.90 -50.97 -53.99
N LEU A 671 -4.89 -51.80 -53.62
CA LEU A 671 -4.67 -53.18 -53.23
C LEU A 671 -3.71 -53.83 -54.25
N PRO A 672 -2.56 -54.38 -53.85
CA PRO A 672 -1.80 -55.23 -54.74
C PRO A 672 -2.65 -56.47 -55.02
N ALA A 673 -3.01 -56.63 -56.29
CA ALA A 673 -3.60 -57.86 -56.78
C ALA A 673 -2.65 -59.04 -56.51
N SER A 674 -3.25 -60.17 -56.17
CA SER A 674 -2.67 -61.51 -56.05
C SER A 674 -1.76 -61.78 -54.85
N GLN A 675 -2.30 -62.43 -53.82
CA GLN A 675 -1.96 -63.83 -53.50
C GLN A 675 -3.20 -64.56 -52.92
N SER A 676 -3.49 -65.71 -53.51
CA SER A 676 -4.60 -66.64 -53.20
C SER A 676 -4.35 -67.45 -51.92
N PRO A 677 -5.37 -68.16 -51.38
CA PRO A 677 -5.56 -68.39 -49.95
C PRO A 677 -5.03 -69.74 -49.48
N GLU A 678 -4.49 -69.81 -48.26
CA GLU A 678 -4.51 -71.05 -47.48
C GLU A 678 -4.62 -70.79 -45.97
N ARG A 679 -5.67 -71.43 -45.42
CA ARG A 679 -5.81 -71.99 -44.06
C ARG A 679 -6.13 -71.08 -42.87
N LEU A 680 -7.45 -71.03 -42.64
CA LEU A 680 -8.15 -71.14 -41.34
C LEU A 680 -7.35 -71.83 -40.22
N SER A 681 -7.33 -71.21 -39.02
CA SER A 681 -7.84 -71.82 -37.78
C SER A 681 -7.96 -70.80 -36.63
N ALA A 682 -9.22 -70.55 -36.25
CA ALA A 682 -9.79 -70.21 -34.94
C ALA A 682 -8.90 -69.71 -33.79
N VAL A 683 -9.26 -68.55 -33.22
CA VAL A 683 -9.70 -68.42 -31.82
C VAL A 683 -10.80 -67.35 -31.74
N THR A 684 -11.98 -67.77 -31.32
CA THR A 684 -13.14 -66.95 -30.96
C THR A 684 -12.97 -66.37 -29.56
N SER A 685 -13.18 -65.06 -29.40
CA SER A 685 -13.65 -64.48 -28.13
C SER A 685 -14.64 -63.35 -28.42
N SER A 686 -15.91 -63.65 -28.22
CA SER A 686 -17.05 -62.73 -28.28
C SER A 686 -17.14 -61.92 -26.99
N VAL A 687 -17.25 -60.60 -27.11
CA VAL A 687 -18.03 -59.78 -26.16
C VAL A 687 -18.85 -58.81 -26.98
N ALA A 688 -20.17 -58.92 -26.86
CA ALA A 688 -21.17 -58.08 -27.48
C ALA A 688 -22.00 -57.43 -26.38
N VAL A 689 -22.15 -56.10 -26.40
CA VAL A 689 -23.38 -55.37 -25.99
C VAL A 689 -23.33 -53.94 -26.60
N PRO A 690 -24.42 -53.14 -26.63
CA PRO A 690 -25.15 -52.85 -27.87
C PRO A 690 -25.19 -51.34 -28.22
N SER A 691 -25.48 -51.01 -29.48
CA SER A 691 -25.98 -49.68 -29.88
C SER A 691 -27.40 -49.48 -29.33
N PRO A 692 -27.89 -48.23 -29.17
CA PRO A 692 -28.61 -47.66 -30.32
C PRO A 692 -28.65 -46.11 -30.43
N LEU A 693 -29.23 -45.68 -31.56
CA LEU A 693 -29.89 -44.40 -31.87
C LEU A 693 -29.05 -43.28 -32.52
N LEU A 694 -29.19 -43.24 -33.86
CA LEU A 694 -29.09 -42.06 -34.70
C LEU A 694 -30.10 -40.98 -34.24
N ASN A 695 -29.62 -39.75 -34.08
CA ASN A 695 -30.39 -38.54 -34.37
C ASN A 695 -29.64 -37.77 -35.48
N GLN A 696 -30.38 -37.43 -36.53
CA GLN A 696 -30.01 -36.43 -37.53
C GLN A 696 -30.34 -35.07 -36.95
N ASP A 697 -29.37 -34.16 -36.89
CA ASP A 697 -29.53 -32.69 -36.97
C ASP A 697 -28.11 -32.11 -36.88
N ASP A 698 -27.46 -31.86 -38.02
CA ASP A 698 -26.20 -31.10 -38.11
C ASP A 698 -26.10 -30.50 -39.53
N ASP A 699 -26.84 -29.41 -39.77
CA ASP A 699 -26.73 -28.59 -40.98
C ASP A 699 -26.57 -27.08 -40.67
N GLU A 700 -26.33 -26.69 -39.40
CA GLU A 700 -26.16 -25.25 -39.03
C GLU A 700 -24.72 -24.73 -39.10
N ASP A 701 -23.69 -25.57 -39.00
CA ASP A 701 -22.29 -25.08 -38.91
C ASP A 701 -21.67 -24.68 -40.26
N ARG A 702 -22.32 -25.01 -41.37
CA ARG A 702 -21.73 -24.81 -42.70
C ARG A 702 -21.97 -23.41 -43.28
N LEU A 703 -22.85 -22.60 -42.69
CA LEU A 703 -23.19 -21.25 -43.19
C LEU A 703 -22.39 -20.11 -42.53
N ARG A 704 -21.55 -20.37 -41.52
CA ARG A 704 -20.76 -19.32 -40.83
C ARG A 704 -19.36 -19.11 -41.40
N SER A 705 -18.84 -20.05 -42.19
CA SER A 705 -17.48 -19.98 -42.73
C SER A 705 -17.34 -19.06 -43.96
N GLU A 706 -18.40 -18.86 -44.75
CA GLU A 706 -18.33 -18.02 -45.96
C GLU A 706 -18.47 -16.52 -45.66
N THR A 707 -18.97 -16.14 -44.47
CA THR A 707 -19.15 -14.73 -44.10
C THR A 707 -17.88 -14.04 -43.60
N VAL A 708 -16.86 -14.77 -43.13
CA VAL A 708 -15.66 -14.14 -42.53
C VAL A 708 -14.79 -13.44 -43.58
N ASP A 709 -14.66 -14.01 -44.78
CA ASP A 709 -13.82 -13.45 -45.85
C ASP A 709 -14.43 -12.18 -46.49
N GLU A 710 -15.76 -12.07 -46.56
CA GLU A 710 -16.42 -10.85 -47.04
C GLU A 710 -16.32 -9.68 -46.05
N TRP A 711 -16.15 -9.95 -44.76
CA TRP A 711 -16.09 -8.94 -43.70
C TRP A 711 -14.71 -8.26 -43.60
N PHE A 712 -13.62 -8.99 -43.83
CA PHE A 712 -12.28 -8.38 -43.91
C PHE A 712 -12.13 -7.41 -45.09
N ALA A 713 -12.89 -7.62 -46.18
CA ALA A 713 -12.92 -6.71 -47.32
C ALA A 713 -13.60 -5.36 -47.02
N ALA A 714 -14.53 -5.31 -46.05
CA ALA A 714 -15.26 -4.10 -45.67
C ALA A 714 -14.44 -3.14 -44.77
N LEU A 715 -13.49 -3.66 -43.98
CA LEU A 715 -12.64 -2.86 -43.08
C LEU A 715 -11.44 -2.19 -43.79
N GLY A 716 -11.01 -2.71 -44.94
CA GLY A 716 -9.89 -2.16 -45.72
C GLY A 716 -10.19 -0.89 -46.54
N GLY A 717 -11.39 -0.32 -46.39
CA GLY A 717 -11.93 0.72 -47.28
C GLY A 717 -11.85 2.17 -46.77
N VAL A 718 -10.75 2.62 -46.16
CA VAL A 718 -10.55 4.06 -45.86
C VAL A 718 -9.42 4.63 -46.70
N ARG A 719 -9.81 5.54 -47.59
CA ARG A 719 -8.97 6.25 -48.56
C ARG A 719 -7.91 7.09 -47.87
N THR A 720 -6.66 6.94 -48.32
CA THR A 720 -5.64 7.98 -48.22
C THR A 720 -6.03 9.15 -49.13
N ALA A 721 -6.16 10.34 -48.55
CA ALA A 721 -6.15 11.60 -49.29
C ALA A 721 -5.05 12.48 -48.68
N VAL A 722 -4.20 12.98 -49.59
CA VAL A 722 -3.21 14.05 -49.40
C VAL A 722 -3.87 15.33 -48.91
#